data_AF-A0A5C6EMU0-F1
#
_entry.id   AF-A0A5C6EMU0-F1
#
_cell.length_a   1.000
_cell.length_b   1.000
_cell.length_c   1.000
_cell.angle_alpha   90.00
_cell.angle_beta   90.00
_cell.angle_gamma   90.00
#
_symmetry.space_group_name_H-M   'P 1'
#
loop_
_entity.id
_entity.type
_entity.pdbx_description
1 polymer ?
#
loop_
_entity_poly.entity_id
_entity_poly.type
_entity_poly.pdbx_seq_one_letter_code
_entity_poly.pdbx_strand_id
1 'polypeptide(L)'
;MAKNKLTDQERENRLRKLLGNIAPEGALGNLKETLESTSPMAGEATESLDNLTLGGPNASDEQIAVESLDVLIQDPGEGVLRPDQLFGLEAIVHKRFRPAEFILNNSFKNLPHPWTHLGNGDSRTAIETACRSIGRIEVPGHPSLPYAGTGFLVGTNLLMTNRHVAAIFCRGLGRKHVKIITGMNVQIDFLEEHLNPEEFVLEVDGVELIHPYWDMALLRVKQLPEGVVPLTLSTARPEAFENQDVVVVGYPAMDPRNDITLQNQIFHGVYDVKRLQPGKLLTRQEVGSFGKLVNALTHDCSTLGGNSGSALLHIPSGQIIGLHFAGIYLKENYAVPTFDLASDQNVVQAGVNFAPGDVPLSNDYLQFWNDADSEIAESSGTSSGRLNASTTTGSSPQTPSLQSPPPHGGAGNNDSPLSFEWTQPLHFSVRLGNPVAGHPAPSMIASLSPTNASVPTSEGRFRSQQTSDNELAGEFDSLSLLADGDAIAAAYSTAFCSQLAYESPAVVDRVARRWNFQFCRSIHVGDTQCFFASNENVNLIAFRGTESLADWLTDLKILSIQRTYGRVHRGFVGAFQDVESQLLELIELNPGKRLVITGHSLGGALAVVAAAEWSGRINVNSVFTFGQPAVGKGNFVPFMTNQYGERHLRVVNDDDIVAMVPPTFVHTGRLLHMRNGVQIESLALGHSATDEVEPSGEAVNDPPTMSEEKFGTLQDQLRVAKAMTPTTDIAEEGPLHAEGLLPSFRDHKMANYIAGLKRLMRGTNGQ
;
A
#
# COMPACT_ATOMS: atom_id res chain seq x y z
N MET A 1 -7.67 -1.70 -5.05
CA MET A 1 -9.15 -1.60 -4.95
C MET A 1 -9.50 -0.49 -3.96
N ALA A 2 -10.50 0.34 -4.23
CA ALA A 2 -11.01 1.30 -3.25
C ALA A 2 -11.82 0.55 -2.18
N LYS A 3 -11.50 0.69 -0.90
CA LYS A 3 -12.38 0.27 0.20
C LYS A 3 -13.11 1.51 0.70
N ASN A 4 -14.33 1.74 0.21
CA ASN A 4 -15.25 2.67 0.88
C ASN A 4 -15.49 2.14 2.30
N LYS A 5 -15.36 2.99 3.33
CA LYS A 5 -15.97 2.66 4.63
C LYS A 5 -17.47 2.48 4.39
N LEU A 6 -18.01 1.35 4.83
CA LEU A 6 -19.45 1.08 4.76
C LEU A 6 -20.18 2.16 5.55
N THR A 7 -21.25 2.71 4.98
CA THR A 7 -22.22 3.53 5.72
C THR A 7 -22.84 2.69 6.85
N ASP A 8 -23.36 3.33 7.90
CA ASP A 8 -24.01 2.59 8.99
C ASP A 8 -25.18 1.72 8.48
N GLN A 9 -25.89 2.17 7.44
CA GLN A 9 -26.91 1.35 6.76
C GLN A 9 -26.32 0.12 6.07
N GLU A 10 -25.19 0.25 5.39
CA GLU A 10 -24.51 -0.89 4.75
C GLU A 10 -23.92 -1.85 5.81
N ARG A 11 -23.40 -1.32 6.92
CA ARG A 11 -22.95 -2.13 8.07
C ARG A 11 -24.10 -2.89 8.70
N GLU A 12 -25.25 -2.25 8.90
CA GLU A 12 -26.45 -2.88 9.46
C GLU A 12 -26.98 -3.98 8.52
N ASN A 13 -27.13 -3.70 7.23
CA ASN A 13 -27.55 -4.69 6.23
C ASN A 13 -26.62 -5.91 6.21
N ARG A 14 -25.32 -5.68 6.36
CA ARG A 14 -24.30 -6.72 6.41
C ARG A 14 -24.34 -7.51 7.71
N LEU A 15 -24.51 -6.84 8.85
CA LEU A 15 -24.69 -7.50 10.15
C LEU A 15 -25.94 -8.38 10.13
N ARG A 16 -27.04 -7.91 9.53
CA ARG A 16 -28.25 -8.72 9.30
C ARG A 16 -27.98 -9.93 8.42
N LYS A 17 -27.21 -9.79 7.34
CA LYS A 17 -26.80 -10.92 6.48
C LYS A 17 -25.95 -11.94 7.26
N LEU A 18 -25.00 -11.47 8.06
CA LEU A 18 -24.15 -12.31 8.90
C LEU A 18 -24.99 -13.04 9.96
N LEU A 19 -25.92 -12.33 10.61
CA LEU A 19 -26.88 -12.90 11.55
C LEU A 19 -27.79 -13.92 10.87
N GLY A 20 -28.28 -13.68 9.65
CA GLY A 20 -29.07 -14.64 8.89
C GLY A 20 -28.30 -15.93 8.56
N ASN A 21 -26.99 -15.84 8.33
CA ASN A 21 -26.12 -17.00 8.15
C ASN A 21 -25.82 -17.75 9.46
N ILE A 22 -25.85 -17.06 10.59
CA ILE A 22 -25.58 -17.62 11.93
C ILE A 22 -26.86 -18.22 12.54
N ALA A 23 -27.98 -17.54 12.37
CA ALA A 23 -29.28 -17.78 12.97
C ALA A 23 -30.38 -17.42 11.95
N PRO A 24 -30.81 -18.38 11.09
CA PRO A 24 -31.89 -18.17 10.12
C PRO A 24 -33.21 -17.74 10.80
N GLU A 25 -34.15 -17.17 10.04
CA GLU A 25 -35.41 -16.59 10.57
C GLU A 25 -36.08 -17.45 11.66
N GLY A 26 -36.30 -16.83 12.83
CA GLY A 26 -36.84 -17.48 14.03
C GLY A 26 -35.80 -17.96 15.06
N ALA A 27 -34.51 -17.97 14.72
CA ALA A 27 -33.43 -18.43 15.61
C ALA A 27 -32.63 -17.31 16.30
N LEU A 28 -32.92 -16.03 16.03
CA LEU A 28 -32.32 -14.88 16.74
C LEU A 28 -32.58 -14.94 18.26
N GLY A 29 -33.72 -15.49 18.68
CA GLY A 29 -34.01 -15.76 20.09
C GLY A 29 -33.04 -16.76 20.72
N ASN A 30 -32.68 -17.83 20.00
CA ASN A 30 -31.69 -18.81 20.47
C ASN A 30 -30.29 -18.20 20.55
N LEU A 31 -29.95 -17.32 19.60
CA LEU A 31 -28.70 -16.55 19.64
C LEU A 31 -28.66 -15.66 20.88
N LYS A 32 -29.76 -14.96 21.18
CA LYS A 32 -29.92 -14.15 22.39
C LYS A 32 -29.76 -14.98 23.66
N GLU A 33 -30.47 -16.09 23.78
CA GLU A 33 -30.35 -17.02 24.93
C GLU A 33 -28.92 -17.55 25.10
N THR A 34 -28.21 -17.79 23.99
CA THR A 34 -26.80 -18.21 24.01
C THR A 34 -25.90 -17.09 24.55
N LEU A 35 -26.13 -15.83 24.17
CA LEU A 35 -25.39 -14.69 24.72
C LEU A 35 -25.71 -14.47 26.20
N GLU A 36 -26.97 -14.58 26.61
CA GLU A 36 -27.41 -14.41 27.99
C GLU A 36 -26.89 -15.51 28.93
N SER A 37 -26.92 -16.78 28.50
CA SER A 37 -26.49 -17.93 29.31
C SER A 37 -24.97 -18.04 29.51
N THR A 38 -24.18 -17.30 28.72
CA THR A 38 -22.72 -17.29 28.80
C THR A 38 -22.14 -15.99 29.33
N SER A 39 -23.00 -15.03 29.70
CA SER A 39 -22.58 -13.77 30.33
C SER A 39 -22.24 -14.00 31.81
N PRO A 40 -21.19 -13.36 32.36
CA PRO A 40 -20.75 -13.58 33.74
C PRO A 40 -21.70 -12.91 34.75
N MET A 41 -22.91 -13.44 34.87
CA MET A 41 -23.92 -13.06 35.86
C MET A 41 -24.70 -14.30 36.34
N ALA A 42 -23.99 -15.35 36.76
CA ALA A 42 -24.58 -16.45 37.57
C ALA A 42 -23.49 -17.37 38.17
N GLY A 43 -22.76 -16.91 39.19
CA GLY A 43 -21.86 -17.79 39.93
C GLY A 43 -20.99 -17.04 40.94
N GLU A 44 -21.02 -17.48 42.19
CA GLU A 44 -20.42 -16.84 43.36
C GLU A 44 -18.94 -16.43 43.18
N ALA A 45 -18.64 -15.24 43.69
CA ALA A 45 -17.28 -14.73 43.83
C ALA A 45 -16.43 -15.69 44.68
N THR A 46 -15.46 -16.35 44.03
CA THR A 46 -14.29 -16.88 44.72
C THR A 46 -13.05 -16.22 44.12
N GLU A 47 -12.45 -15.34 44.91
CA GLU A 47 -11.18 -14.69 44.60
C GLU A 47 -10.08 -15.74 44.43
N SER A 48 -9.53 -15.84 43.21
CA SER A 48 -8.22 -16.45 42.98
C SER A 48 -7.36 -15.45 42.21
N LEU A 49 -6.14 -15.29 42.69
CA LEU A 49 -5.21 -14.18 42.43
C LEU A 49 -4.44 -14.28 41.10
N ASP A 50 -5.02 -14.93 40.07
CA ASP A 50 -4.33 -15.19 38.78
C ASP A 50 -4.86 -14.37 37.58
N ASN A 51 -5.81 -13.45 37.79
CA ASN A 51 -6.30 -12.58 36.72
C ASN A 51 -5.49 -11.28 36.62
N LEU A 52 -4.29 -11.35 36.06
CA LEU A 52 -3.62 -10.20 35.44
C LEU A 52 -3.75 -10.29 33.90
N THR A 53 -4.62 -9.43 33.36
CA THR A 53 -4.60 -8.85 32.00
C THR A 53 -4.56 -9.79 30.79
N LEU A 54 -5.73 -10.23 30.33
CA LEU A 54 -6.02 -10.49 28.90
C LEU A 54 -7.47 -10.04 28.59
N GLY A 55 -7.65 -9.20 27.57
CA GLY A 55 -8.88 -8.44 27.29
C GLY A 55 -10.15 -9.28 27.04
N GLY A 56 -10.91 -9.52 28.10
CA GLY A 56 -12.33 -9.92 28.02
C GLY A 56 -13.20 -8.78 27.48
N PRO A 57 -14.41 -9.07 26.94
CA PRO A 57 -15.38 -8.00 26.69
C PRO A 57 -15.75 -7.36 28.05
N ASN A 58 -15.90 -6.04 28.09
CA ASN A 58 -16.50 -5.43 29.27
C ASN A 58 -17.94 -5.93 29.38
N ALA A 59 -18.45 -6.16 30.61
CA ALA A 59 -19.83 -6.60 30.84
C ALA A 59 -20.88 -5.69 30.14
N SER A 60 -20.52 -4.45 29.85
CA SER A 60 -21.30 -3.50 29.05
C SER A 60 -21.55 -3.96 27.61
N ASP A 61 -20.57 -4.56 26.94
CA ASP A 61 -20.63 -4.83 25.49
C ASP A 61 -21.53 -6.03 25.18
N GLU A 62 -21.52 -7.04 26.06
CA GLU A 62 -22.44 -8.18 25.97
C GLU A 62 -23.88 -7.75 26.23
N GLN A 63 -24.10 -6.88 27.21
CA GLN A 63 -25.42 -6.34 27.50
C GLN A 63 -25.95 -5.50 26.32
N ILE A 64 -25.10 -4.65 25.73
CA ILE A 64 -25.45 -3.88 24.53
C ILE A 64 -25.79 -4.80 23.34
N ALA A 65 -25.05 -5.90 23.15
CA ALA A 65 -25.35 -6.86 22.09
C ALA A 65 -26.69 -7.59 22.31
N VAL A 66 -27.02 -7.97 23.55
CA VAL A 66 -28.32 -8.58 23.90
C VAL A 66 -29.46 -7.58 23.65
N GLU A 67 -29.31 -6.33 24.08
CA GLU A 67 -30.29 -5.25 23.81
C GLU A 67 -30.45 -4.99 22.31
N SER A 68 -29.37 -5.12 21.54
CA SER A 68 -29.40 -4.96 20.09
C SER A 68 -30.17 -6.11 19.42
N LEU A 69 -30.01 -7.34 19.89
CA LEU A 69 -30.81 -8.48 19.42
C LEU A 69 -32.29 -8.30 19.76
N ASP A 70 -32.64 -7.73 20.91
CA ASP A 70 -34.04 -7.43 21.25
C ASP A 70 -34.69 -6.47 20.26
N VAL A 71 -33.96 -5.44 19.81
CA VAL A 71 -34.44 -4.52 18.76
C VAL A 71 -34.72 -5.30 17.46
N LEU A 72 -33.80 -6.18 17.04
CA LEU A 72 -33.95 -6.96 15.81
C LEU A 72 -35.01 -8.06 15.90
N ILE A 73 -35.26 -8.61 17.09
CA ILE A 73 -36.30 -9.63 17.31
C ILE A 73 -37.70 -8.99 17.30
N GLN A 74 -37.85 -7.81 17.92
CA GLN A 74 -39.13 -7.09 17.97
C GLN A 74 -39.51 -6.54 16.59
N ASP A 75 -38.52 -6.11 15.80
CA ASP A 75 -38.74 -5.57 14.47
C ASP A 75 -37.70 -6.11 13.45
N PRO A 76 -37.93 -7.32 12.90
CA PRO A 76 -36.98 -8.00 12.02
C PRO A 76 -36.67 -7.26 10.70
N GLY A 77 -37.54 -6.34 10.28
CA GLY A 77 -37.43 -5.63 9.00
C GLY A 77 -37.16 -4.12 9.11
N GLU A 78 -37.60 -3.46 10.19
CA GLU A 78 -37.50 -2.00 10.33
C GLU A 78 -36.76 -1.55 11.61
N GLY A 79 -36.32 -2.47 12.47
CA GLY A 79 -35.65 -2.13 13.73
C GLY A 79 -34.26 -1.52 13.56
N VAL A 80 -34.14 -0.19 13.62
CA VAL A 80 -32.86 0.53 13.45
C VAL A 80 -31.98 0.43 14.69
N LEU A 81 -30.73 -0.03 14.53
CA LEU A 81 -29.73 -0.06 15.61
C LEU A 81 -29.02 1.30 15.74
N ARG A 82 -28.83 1.78 16.97
CA ARG A 82 -27.97 2.95 17.21
C ARG A 82 -26.48 2.59 16.97
N PRO A 83 -25.58 3.56 16.74
CA PRO A 83 -24.17 3.27 16.48
C PRO A 83 -23.45 2.45 17.56
N ASP A 84 -23.77 2.67 18.84
CA ASP A 84 -23.28 1.89 19.99
C ASP A 84 -23.78 0.45 19.97
N GLN A 85 -25.05 0.26 19.64
CA GLN A 85 -25.70 -1.04 19.50
C GLN A 85 -25.15 -1.83 18.31
N LEU A 86 -25.01 -1.17 17.16
CA LEU A 86 -24.42 -1.74 15.96
C LEU A 86 -22.98 -2.19 16.22
N PHE A 87 -22.17 -1.35 16.88
CA PHE A 87 -20.79 -1.68 17.24
C PHE A 87 -20.71 -2.83 18.23
N GLY A 88 -21.47 -2.77 19.34
CA GLY A 88 -21.47 -3.82 20.36
C GLY A 88 -21.91 -5.17 19.80
N LEU A 89 -22.98 -5.19 19.00
CA LEU A 89 -23.44 -6.41 18.35
C LEU A 89 -22.43 -6.93 17.31
N GLU A 90 -21.85 -6.07 16.48
CA GLU A 90 -20.83 -6.46 15.48
C GLU A 90 -19.59 -7.06 16.15
N ALA A 91 -19.12 -6.46 17.24
CA ALA A 91 -17.99 -6.95 18.04
C ALA A 91 -18.26 -8.35 18.63
N ILE A 92 -19.42 -8.54 19.27
CA ILE A 92 -19.78 -9.81 19.88
C ILE A 92 -20.01 -10.89 18.81
N VAL A 93 -20.67 -10.55 17.71
CA VAL A 93 -20.90 -11.48 16.60
C VAL A 93 -19.57 -11.92 15.97
N HIS A 94 -18.65 -11.00 15.69
CA HIS A 94 -17.35 -11.38 15.14
C HIS A 94 -16.51 -12.20 16.12
N LYS A 95 -16.44 -11.80 17.39
CA LYS A 95 -15.67 -12.53 18.40
C LYS A 95 -16.18 -13.97 18.64
N ARG A 96 -17.50 -14.17 18.67
CA ARG A 96 -18.09 -15.51 18.88
C ARG A 96 -18.16 -16.34 17.59
N PHE A 97 -18.56 -15.74 16.46
CA PHE A 97 -18.88 -16.48 15.25
C PHE A 97 -17.83 -16.40 14.15
N ARG A 98 -16.87 -15.47 14.19
CA ARG A 98 -15.74 -15.39 13.25
C ARG A 98 -14.44 -15.10 14.02
N PRO A 99 -14.05 -15.97 14.99
CA PRO A 99 -12.87 -15.73 15.80
C PRO A 99 -11.58 -15.74 14.97
N ALA A 100 -10.51 -15.15 15.50
CA ALA A 100 -9.16 -15.23 14.93
C ALA A 100 -8.20 -15.79 15.97
N GLU A 101 -7.98 -17.11 15.95
CA GLU A 101 -7.30 -17.82 17.02
C GLU A 101 -5.82 -18.03 16.75
N PHE A 102 -5.03 -18.09 17.83
CA PHE A 102 -3.60 -18.35 17.74
C PHE A 102 -3.34 -19.77 17.25
N ILE A 103 -2.38 -19.90 16.33
CA ILE A 103 -1.71 -21.17 16.06
C ILE A 103 -0.42 -21.19 16.87
N LEU A 104 -0.19 -22.29 17.58
CA LEU A 104 0.95 -22.53 18.46
C LEU A 104 1.45 -23.96 18.23
N ASN A 105 2.71 -24.09 17.88
CA ASN A 105 3.36 -25.33 17.47
C ASN A 105 2.57 -26.07 16.38
N ASN A 106 2.11 -25.35 15.35
CA ASN A 106 1.25 -25.88 14.29
C ASN A 106 -0.09 -26.48 14.76
N SER A 107 -0.54 -26.16 15.97
CA SER A 107 -1.84 -26.58 16.53
C SER A 107 -2.60 -25.37 17.07
N PHE A 108 -3.83 -25.57 17.54
CA PHE A 108 -4.70 -24.49 18.01
C PHE A 108 -5.60 -24.96 19.15
N LYS A 109 -6.08 -24.00 19.96
CA LYS A 109 -7.02 -24.28 21.04
C LYS A 109 -8.41 -24.59 20.50
N ASN A 110 -9.23 -25.29 21.26
CA ASN A 110 -10.61 -25.55 20.85
C ASN A 110 -11.39 -24.23 20.70
N LEU A 111 -12.11 -24.14 19.58
CA LEU A 111 -12.87 -22.95 19.21
C LEU A 111 -14.26 -22.97 19.85
N PRO A 112 -14.87 -21.79 20.10
CA PRO A 112 -16.25 -21.71 20.57
C PRO A 112 -17.23 -22.22 19.52
N HIS A 113 -18.46 -22.53 19.94
CA HIS A 113 -19.57 -22.82 19.02
C HIS A 113 -19.77 -21.65 18.04
N PRO A 114 -19.98 -21.90 16.73
CA PRO A 114 -20.27 -23.19 16.06
C PRO A 114 -19.02 -24.00 15.63
N TRP A 115 -17.82 -23.51 15.92
CA TRP A 115 -16.56 -24.04 15.39
C TRP A 115 -15.92 -25.16 16.23
N THR A 116 -16.62 -25.66 17.24
CA THR A 116 -16.11 -26.74 18.13
C THR A 116 -15.68 -27.98 17.35
N HIS A 117 -16.34 -28.27 16.23
CA HIS A 117 -16.05 -29.41 15.36
C HIS A 117 -14.65 -29.33 14.70
N LEU A 118 -14.07 -28.13 14.56
CA LEU A 118 -12.72 -27.94 14.01
C LEU A 118 -11.63 -28.50 14.94
N GLY A 119 -11.90 -28.55 16.25
CA GLY A 119 -10.96 -29.08 17.24
C GLY A 119 -10.85 -30.60 17.27
N ASN A 120 -11.61 -31.34 16.44
CA ASN A 120 -11.78 -32.79 16.53
C ASN A 120 -11.48 -33.52 15.22
N GLY A 121 -11.07 -34.79 15.33
CA GLY A 121 -11.02 -35.76 14.23
C GLY A 121 -10.25 -35.30 12.98
N ASP A 122 -10.83 -35.57 11.81
CA ASP A 122 -10.22 -35.30 10.51
C ASP A 122 -10.06 -33.79 10.25
N SER A 123 -11.00 -32.97 10.73
CA SER A 123 -10.94 -31.51 10.60
C SER A 123 -9.70 -30.93 11.28
N ARG A 124 -9.42 -31.36 12.52
CA ARG A 124 -8.21 -30.91 13.24
C ARG A 124 -6.96 -31.33 12.49
N THR A 125 -6.92 -32.60 12.07
CA THR A 125 -5.76 -33.18 11.35
C THR A 125 -5.49 -32.42 10.05
N ALA A 126 -6.53 -32.08 9.28
CA ALA A 126 -6.41 -31.30 8.05
C ALA A 126 -5.84 -29.91 8.30
N ILE A 127 -6.33 -29.21 9.33
CA ILE A 127 -5.87 -27.86 9.69
C ILE A 127 -4.41 -27.90 10.15
N GLU A 128 -4.06 -28.80 11.08
CA GLU A 128 -2.67 -28.90 11.57
C GLU A 128 -1.70 -29.29 10.46
N THR A 129 -2.13 -30.13 9.51
CA THR A 129 -1.34 -30.46 8.31
C THR A 129 -1.14 -29.23 7.45
N ALA A 130 -2.19 -28.42 7.25
CA ALA A 130 -2.09 -27.16 6.52
C ALA A 130 -1.13 -26.17 7.19
N CYS A 131 -1.20 -26.00 8.51
CA CYS A 131 -0.36 -25.07 9.27
C CYS A 131 1.14 -25.30 9.09
N ARG A 132 1.57 -26.54 8.85
CA ARG A 132 2.99 -26.91 8.63
C ARG A 132 3.53 -26.49 7.26
N SER A 133 2.65 -26.18 6.33
CA SER A 133 2.97 -25.84 4.94
C SER A 133 2.58 -24.41 4.57
N ILE A 134 2.17 -23.60 5.55
CA ILE A 134 1.79 -22.19 5.41
C ILE A 134 2.72 -21.35 6.28
N GLY A 135 3.32 -20.32 5.69
CA GLY A 135 4.32 -19.48 6.35
C GLY A 135 4.25 -17.99 5.97
N ARG A 136 4.96 -17.15 6.72
CA ARG A 136 5.11 -15.71 6.48
C ARG A 136 6.25 -15.49 5.50
N ILE A 137 6.05 -14.68 4.47
CA ILE A 137 7.10 -14.35 3.51
C ILE A 137 7.92 -13.19 4.07
N GLU A 138 9.12 -13.49 4.53
CA GLU A 138 10.11 -12.56 5.04
C GLU A 138 10.91 -11.92 3.91
N VAL A 139 11.20 -10.63 4.06
CA VAL A 139 12.06 -9.86 3.13
C VAL A 139 13.16 -9.14 3.92
N PRO A 140 14.08 -9.89 4.56
CA PRO A 140 15.08 -9.31 5.45
C PRO A 140 15.95 -8.28 4.73
N GLY A 141 16.09 -7.10 5.35
CA GLY A 141 16.82 -5.97 4.77
C GLY A 141 15.98 -5.08 3.85
N HIS A 142 14.69 -5.36 3.66
CA HIS A 142 13.78 -4.43 2.99
C HIS A 142 13.62 -3.15 3.85
N PRO A 143 13.69 -1.94 3.25
CA PRO A 143 13.83 -0.67 3.99
C PRO A 143 12.60 -0.29 4.84
N SER A 144 11.43 -0.83 4.53
CA SER A 144 10.15 -0.38 5.12
C SER A 144 9.19 -1.49 5.55
N LEU A 145 9.48 -2.75 5.22
CA LEU A 145 8.56 -3.86 5.48
C LEU A 145 9.35 -4.99 6.13
N PRO A 146 8.96 -5.47 7.33
CA PRO A 146 9.59 -6.64 7.93
C PRO A 146 9.24 -7.92 7.15
N TYR A 147 8.00 -8.02 6.66
CA TYR A 147 7.51 -9.14 5.85
C TYR A 147 6.58 -8.65 4.72
N ALA A 148 6.42 -9.48 3.68
CA ALA A 148 5.68 -9.14 2.46
C ALA A 148 4.24 -9.67 2.44
N GLY A 149 3.97 -10.81 3.08
CA GLY A 149 2.65 -11.43 3.12
C GLY A 149 2.68 -12.89 3.58
N THR A 150 1.71 -13.67 3.13
CA THR A 150 1.59 -15.11 3.41
C THR A 150 1.94 -15.92 2.17
N GLY A 151 2.45 -17.14 2.33
CA GLY A 151 2.63 -18.11 1.26
C GLY A 151 2.42 -19.54 1.74
N PHE A 152 2.19 -20.46 0.80
CA PHE A 152 2.04 -21.88 1.15
C PHE A 152 2.54 -22.82 0.05
N LEU A 153 2.98 -24.00 0.46
CA LEU A 153 3.54 -24.99 -0.44
C LEU A 153 2.45 -25.67 -1.26
N VAL A 154 2.63 -25.69 -2.57
CA VAL A 154 1.67 -26.22 -3.53
C VAL A 154 2.28 -27.25 -4.47
N GLY A 155 3.57 -27.54 -4.37
CA GLY A 155 4.24 -28.59 -5.13
C GLY A 155 5.63 -28.85 -4.56
N THR A 156 6.39 -29.75 -5.20
CA THR A 156 7.77 -30.01 -4.81
C THR A 156 8.61 -28.74 -4.98
N ASN A 157 9.12 -28.21 -3.86
CA ASN A 157 9.89 -26.94 -3.83
C ASN A 157 9.13 -25.73 -4.41
N LEU A 158 7.80 -25.78 -4.44
CA LEU A 158 6.97 -24.79 -5.12
C LEU A 158 6.04 -24.10 -4.12
N LEU A 159 6.18 -22.79 -4.01
CA LEU A 159 5.46 -21.93 -3.11
C LEU A 159 4.46 -21.05 -3.89
N MET A 160 3.23 -20.95 -3.41
CA MET A 160 2.22 -20.03 -3.95
C MET A 160 2.04 -18.83 -3.03
N THR A 161 1.91 -17.64 -3.64
CA THR A 161 1.49 -16.40 -2.98
C THR A 161 0.76 -15.50 -3.98
N ASN A 162 0.36 -14.29 -3.58
CA ASN A 162 -0.22 -13.32 -4.50
C ASN A 162 0.81 -12.66 -5.41
N ARG A 163 0.36 -12.21 -6.58
CA ARG A 163 1.18 -11.42 -7.51
C ARG A 163 1.61 -10.10 -6.87
N HIS A 164 0.72 -9.41 -6.15
CA HIS A 164 1.11 -8.14 -5.51
C HIS A 164 2.09 -8.33 -4.34
N VAL A 165 2.05 -9.48 -3.66
CA VAL A 165 3.04 -9.84 -2.63
C VAL A 165 4.39 -10.10 -3.31
N ALA A 166 4.42 -10.92 -4.36
CA ALA A 166 5.64 -11.16 -5.13
C ALA A 166 6.21 -9.87 -5.75
N ALA A 167 5.38 -8.91 -6.16
CA ALA A 167 5.82 -7.64 -6.74
C ALA A 167 6.65 -6.76 -5.77
N ILE A 168 6.60 -7.02 -4.46
CA ILE A 168 7.48 -6.37 -3.48
C ILE A 168 8.94 -6.74 -3.74
N PHE A 169 9.21 -7.98 -4.15
CA PHE A 169 10.57 -8.50 -4.26
C PHE A 169 10.94 -9.13 -5.61
N CYS A 170 10.02 -9.17 -6.57
CA CYS A 170 10.21 -9.70 -7.92
C CYS A 170 9.96 -8.62 -8.98
N ARG A 171 10.57 -8.81 -10.15
CA ARG A 171 10.24 -8.09 -11.39
C ARG A 171 9.75 -9.05 -12.45
N GLY A 172 9.00 -8.49 -13.41
CA GLY A 172 8.50 -9.20 -14.57
C GLY A 172 7.06 -9.65 -14.42
N LEU A 173 6.56 -10.26 -15.50
CA LEU A 173 5.26 -10.88 -15.59
C LEU A 173 5.39 -12.08 -16.53
N GLY A 174 4.52 -13.09 -16.38
CA GLY A 174 4.58 -14.28 -17.22
C GLY A 174 5.57 -15.31 -16.67
N ARG A 175 6.26 -16.01 -17.58
CA ARG A 175 7.20 -17.10 -17.27
C ARG A 175 8.64 -16.78 -17.67
N LYS A 176 8.83 -16.01 -18.75
CA LYS A 176 10.17 -15.86 -19.37
C LYS A 176 11.03 -14.79 -18.73
N HIS A 177 10.42 -13.70 -18.25
CA HIS A 177 11.13 -12.50 -17.83
C HIS A 177 10.90 -12.18 -16.35
N VAL A 178 10.66 -13.22 -15.53
CA VAL A 178 10.44 -13.11 -14.10
C VAL A 178 11.71 -13.42 -13.32
N LYS A 179 12.02 -12.58 -12.32
CA LYS A 179 13.18 -12.79 -11.43
C LYS A 179 13.01 -12.05 -10.10
N ILE A 180 13.70 -12.56 -9.08
CA ILE A 180 13.89 -11.83 -7.82
C ILE A 180 14.75 -10.59 -8.11
N ILE A 181 14.42 -9.46 -7.48
CA ILE A 181 15.17 -8.21 -7.59
C ILE A 181 16.59 -8.44 -7.05
N THR A 182 17.60 -8.05 -7.81
CA THR A 182 19.00 -8.20 -7.41
C THR A 182 19.26 -7.52 -6.07
N GLY A 183 19.87 -8.25 -5.14
CA GLY A 183 20.16 -7.77 -3.79
C GLY A 183 19.05 -8.02 -2.77
N MET A 184 17.88 -8.50 -3.18
CA MET A 184 16.84 -8.93 -2.23
C MET A 184 17.06 -10.36 -1.78
N ASN A 185 16.97 -10.57 -0.47
CA ASN A 185 16.85 -11.87 0.15
C ASN A 185 15.38 -12.09 0.50
N VAL A 186 14.85 -13.26 0.14
CA VAL A 186 13.44 -13.61 0.32
C VAL A 186 13.37 -14.98 0.96
N GLN A 187 12.57 -15.07 2.01
CA GLN A 187 12.50 -16.23 2.87
C GLN A 187 11.04 -16.51 3.20
N ILE A 188 10.70 -17.76 3.50
CA ILE A 188 9.41 -18.11 4.10
C ILE A 188 9.65 -18.73 5.46
N ASP A 189 9.08 -18.14 6.51
CA ASP A 189 9.07 -18.69 7.86
C ASP A 189 7.75 -19.39 8.16
N PHE A 190 7.82 -20.70 8.41
CA PHE A 190 6.67 -21.53 8.76
C PHE A 190 6.35 -21.53 10.25
N LEU A 191 7.13 -20.89 11.13
CA LEU A 191 6.93 -20.98 12.59
C LEU A 191 6.71 -19.65 13.31
N GLU A 192 6.58 -18.54 12.59
CA GLU A 192 6.21 -17.24 13.14
C GLU A 192 4.81 -17.27 13.82
N GLU A 193 4.80 -17.72 15.06
CA GLU A 193 3.64 -18.01 15.88
C GLU A 193 3.75 -17.23 17.18
N HIS A 194 2.62 -16.97 17.85
CA HIS A 194 2.65 -16.14 19.05
C HIS A 194 3.47 -16.79 20.17
N LEU A 195 4.44 -16.04 20.73
CA LEU A 195 5.34 -16.52 21.80
C LEU A 195 6.18 -17.74 21.41
N ASN A 196 6.36 -18.01 20.11
CA ASN A 196 7.29 -19.02 19.63
C ASN A 196 8.62 -18.36 19.24
N PRO A 197 9.74 -18.63 19.93
CA PRO A 197 11.04 -18.08 19.56
C PRO A 197 11.74 -18.88 18.44
N GLU A 198 11.18 -20.02 18.03
CA GLU A 198 11.76 -20.87 16.98
C GLU A 198 11.35 -20.36 15.60
N GLU A 199 12.30 -20.35 14.68
CA GLU A 199 12.08 -20.01 13.27
C GLU A 199 12.25 -21.27 12.42
N PHE A 200 11.41 -21.45 11.39
CA PHE A 200 11.62 -22.48 10.38
C PHE A 200 11.58 -21.83 9.00
N VAL A 201 12.76 -21.41 8.56
CA VAL A 201 12.93 -20.58 7.37
C VAL A 201 13.42 -21.40 6.18
N LEU A 202 12.77 -21.23 5.02
CA LEU A 202 13.28 -21.65 3.72
C LEU A 202 13.56 -20.45 2.82
N GLU A 203 14.70 -20.47 2.12
CA GLU A 203 15.05 -19.43 1.15
C GLU A 203 14.25 -19.61 -0.13
N VAL A 204 13.71 -18.51 -0.65
CA VAL A 204 13.12 -18.42 -1.98
C VAL A 204 14.22 -18.09 -2.98
N ASP A 205 14.59 -19.04 -3.83
CA ASP A 205 15.74 -18.93 -4.74
C ASP A 205 15.36 -18.65 -6.20
N GLY A 206 14.07 -18.56 -6.49
CA GLY A 206 13.60 -18.24 -7.84
C GLY A 206 12.13 -17.92 -7.95
N VAL A 207 11.77 -17.42 -9.13
CA VAL A 207 10.38 -17.21 -9.54
C VAL A 207 10.09 -18.20 -10.66
N GLU A 208 9.01 -18.96 -10.50
CA GLU A 208 8.55 -19.91 -11.53
C GLU A 208 7.65 -19.21 -12.53
N LEU A 209 6.64 -18.48 -12.03
CA LEU A 209 5.80 -17.61 -12.84
C LEU A 209 5.14 -16.52 -12.00
N ILE A 210 4.75 -15.43 -12.66
CA ILE A 210 3.85 -14.41 -12.11
C ILE A 210 2.65 -14.33 -13.05
N HIS A 211 1.47 -14.70 -12.56
CA HIS A 211 0.29 -14.87 -13.38
C HIS A 211 -0.19 -13.52 -13.98
N PRO A 212 -0.38 -13.40 -15.31
CA PRO A 212 -0.72 -12.12 -15.94
C PRO A 212 -2.18 -11.69 -15.73
N TYR A 213 -3.09 -12.67 -15.57
CA TYR A 213 -4.50 -12.47 -15.28
C TYR A 213 -4.82 -12.46 -13.77
N TRP A 214 -4.64 -13.59 -13.07
CA TRP A 214 -4.93 -13.75 -11.64
C TRP A 214 -3.89 -13.08 -10.73
N ASP A 215 -4.31 -12.72 -9.51
CA ASP A 215 -3.42 -12.23 -8.44
C ASP A 215 -2.67 -13.39 -7.77
N MET A 216 -1.80 -14.04 -8.53
CA MET A 216 -1.09 -15.24 -8.12
C MET A 216 0.34 -15.26 -8.68
N ALA A 217 1.28 -15.73 -7.87
CA ALA A 217 2.65 -16.01 -8.25
C ALA A 217 3.08 -17.38 -7.70
N LEU A 218 3.97 -18.04 -8.43
CA LEU A 218 4.64 -19.26 -8.01
C LEU A 218 6.14 -19.00 -7.87
N LEU A 219 6.68 -19.35 -6.71
CA LEU A 219 8.05 -19.13 -6.32
C LEU A 219 8.73 -20.48 -6.06
N ARG A 220 10.03 -20.57 -6.32
CA ARG A 220 10.84 -21.74 -5.99
C ARG A 220 11.52 -21.53 -4.63
N VAL A 221 11.44 -22.55 -3.78
CA VAL A 221 12.15 -22.59 -2.50
C VAL A 221 13.26 -23.63 -2.52
N LYS A 222 14.32 -23.39 -1.76
CA LYS A 222 15.38 -24.39 -1.59
C LYS A 222 14.82 -25.64 -0.91
N GLN A 223 15.31 -26.80 -1.37
CA GLN A 223 15.04 -28.17 -0.91
C GLN A 223 14.10 -28.30 0.30
N LEU A 224 12.89 -28.83 0.07
CA LEU A 224 11.93 -29.13 1.12
C LEU A 224 12.49 -30.13 2.15
N PRO A 225 12.42 -29.82 3.45
CA PRO A 225 12.79 -30.75 4.52
C PRO A 225 11.84 -31.96 4.61
N GLU A 226 12.35 -33.04 5.21
CA GLU A 226 11.60 -34.28 5.39
C GLU A 226 10.40 -34.05 6.33
N GLY A 227 9.19 -34.38 5.88
CA GLY A 227 7.95 -34.24 6.65
C GLY A 227 7.09 -33.01 6.33
N VAL A 228 7.56 -32.07 5.49
CA VAL A 228 6.74 -30.96 4.98
C VAL A 228 6.09 -31.40 3.67
N VAL A 229 4.75 -31.43 3.64
CA VAL A 229 3.98 -31.95 2.50
C VAL A 229 3.26 -30.79 1.80
N PRO A 230 3.41 -30.63 0.47
CA PRO A 230 2.65 -29.64 -0.27
C PRO A 230 1.15 -29.85 -0.14
N LEU A 231 0.40 -28.75 -0.06
CA LEU A 231 -1.05 -28.79 0.07
C LEU A 231 -1.70 -29.16 -1.26
N THR A 232 -2.80 -29.90 -1.17
CA THR A 232 -3.58 -30.32 -2.33
C THR A 232 -4.62 -29.26 -2.67
N LEU A 233 -4.60 -28.76 -3.91
CA LEU A 233 -5.55 -27.76 -4.41
C LEU A 233 -6.75 -28.44 -5.07
N SER A 234 -7.95 -27.99 -4.75
CA SER A 234 -9.19 -28.57 -5.28
C SER A 234 -9.35 -28.31 -6.77
N THR A 235 -9.89 -29.31 -7.47
CA THR A 235 -10.33 -29.22 -8.87
C THR A 235 -11.84 -29.25 -8.99
N ALA A 236 -12.57 -29.20 -7.87
CA ALA A 236 -14.02 -29.12 -7.88
C ALA A 236 -14.48 -27.67 -8.13
N ARG A 237 -15.65 -27.55 -8.77
CA ARG A 237 -16.24 -26.26 -9.08
C ARG A 237 -16.56 -25.46 -7.80
N PRO A 238 -16.27 -24.16 -7.77
CA PRO A 238 -16.56 -23.30 -6.63
C PRO A 238 -17.98 -23.36 -6.07
N GLU A 239 -18.98 -23.52 -6.94
CA GLU A 239 -20.39 -23.58 -6.56
C GLU A 239 -20.71 -24.78 -5.65
N ALA A 240 -19.88 -25.83 -5.69
CA ALA A 240 -20.03 -26.99 -4.82
C ALA A 240 -19.77 -26.68 -3.34
N PHE A 241 -19.07 -25.58 -3.04
CA PHE A 241 -18.60 -25.24 -1.69
C PHE A 241 -19.40 -24.10 -1.05
N GLU A 242 -20.41 -23.56 -1.72
CA GLU A 242 -21.17 -22.41 -1.22
C GLU A 242 -21.82 -22.71 0.14
N ASN A 243 -21.70 -21.77 1.09
CA ASN A 243 -22.15 -21.85 2.49
C ASN A 243 -21.47 -22.93 3.35
N GLN A 244 -20.49 -23.66 2.81
CA GLN A 244 -19.70 -24.63 3.57
C GLN A 244 -18.61 -23.96 4.41
N ASP A 245 -18.16 -24.70 5.42
CA ASP A 245 -17.18 -24.23 6.39
C ASP A 245 -15.78 -24.21 5.79
N VAL A 246 -15.13 -23.06 5.95
CA VAL A 246 -13.78 -22.80 5.45
C VAL A 246 -12.93 -22.16 6.54
N VAL A 247 -11.63 -22.32 6.39
CA VAL A 247 -10.64 -21.70 7.28
C VAL A 247 -9.61 -20.97 6.44
N VAL A 248 -9.28 -19.75 6.85
CA VAL A 248 -8.08 -19.05 6.40
C VAL A 248 -6.99 -19.25 7.44
N VAL A 249 -5.79 -19.60 6.98
CA VAL A 249 -4.58 -19.58 7.80
C VAL A 249 -3.61 -18.56 7.21
N GLY A 250 -3.21 -17.58 8.02
CA GLY A 250 -2.36 -16.49 7.56
C GLY A 250 -1.89 -15.55 8.67
N TYR A 251 -1.36 -14.40 8.24
CA TYR A 251 -0.67 -13.45 9.11
C TYR A 251 -1.35 -12.08 9.09
N PRO A 252 -2.44 -11.87 9.87
CA PRO A 252 -3.10 -10.57 9.96
C PRO A 252 -2.19 -9.50 10.59
N ALA A 253 -1.90 -8.48 9.81
CA ALA A 253 -1.30 -7.22 10.21
C ALA A 253 -2.36 -6.29 10.81
N MET A 254 -1.95 -5.46 11.76
CA MET A 254 -2.78 -4.35 12.23
C MET A 254 -3.09 -3.40 11.08
N ASP A 255 -4.37 -3.09 10.86
CA ASP A 255 -4.79 -2.12 9.84
C ASP A 255 -5.33 -0.85 10.51
N PRO A 256 -4.50 0.20 10.70
CA PRO A 256 -4.91 1.42 11.38
C PRO A 256 -5.97 2.23 10.60
N ARG A 257 -6.29 1.85 9.36
CA ARG A 257 -7.39 2.46 8.57
C ARG A 257 -8.77 2.00 9.05
N ASN A 258 -8.83 0.88 9.75
CA ASN A 258 -10.05 0.22 10.22
C ASN A 258 -10.20 0.40 11.74
N ASP A 259 -11.36 0.03 12.30
CA ASP A 259 -11.64 0.17 13.73
C ASP A 259 -10.65 -0.66 14.58
N ILE A 260 -9.76 0.03 15.29
CA ILE A 260 -8.68 -0.60 16.07
C ILE A 260 -9.25 -1.34 17.29
N THR A 261 -10.32 -0.83 17.90
CA THR A 261 -10.96 -1.47 19.05
C THR A 261 -11.57 -2.81 18.64
N LEU A 262 -12.31 -2.82 17.54
CA LEU A 262 -12.88 -4.04 16.98
C LEU A 262 -11.78 -5.03 16.54
N GLN A 263 -10.72 -4.55 15.89
CA GLN A 263 -9.58 -5.40 15.54
C GLN A 263 -8.91 -5.99 16.78
N ASN A 264 -8.67 -5.21 17.83
CA ASN A 264 -8.07 -5.70 19.07
C ASN A 264 -8.97 -6.74 19.75
N GLN A 265 -10.30 -6.58 19.68
CA GLN A 265 -11.26 -7.54 20.21
C GLN A 265 -11.25 -8.87 19.42
N ILE A 266 -11.10 -8.81 18.09
CA ILE A 266 -11.09 -10.00 17.21
C ILE A 266 -9.73 -10.71 17.26
N PHE A 267 -8.63 -9.97 17.16
CA PHE A 267 -7.26 -10.49 17.07
C PHE A 267 -6.52 -10.48 18.41
N HIS A 268 -7.21 -10.25 19.52
CA HIS A 268 -6.63 -10.23 20.87
C HIS A 268 -5.48 -9.22 21.04
N GLY A 269 -5.47 -8.14 20.26
CA GLY A 269 -4.43 -7.10 20.29
C GLY A 269 -3.03 -7.57 19.87
N VAL A 270 -2.91 -8.74 19.24
CA VAL A 270 -1.64 -9.29 18.77
C VAL A 270 -1.73 -9.51 17.25
N TYR A 271 -0.77 -8.97 16.51
CA TYR A 271 -0.75 -9.00 15.05
C TYR A 271 0.54 -9.64 14.53
N ASP A 272 0.63 -9.81 13.22
CA ASP A 272 1.81 -10.28 12.49
C ASP A 272 2.23 -11.73 12.82
N VAL A 273 1.39 -12.46 13.54
CA VAL A 273 1.58 -13.87 13.92
C VAL A 273 0.60 -14.77 13.16
N LYS A 274 0.94 -16.05 12.99
CA LYS A 274 0.07 -17.03 12.33
C LYS A 274 -1.26 -17.20 13.08
N ARG A 275 -2.38 -17.12 12.35
CA ARG A 275 -3.75 -17.23 12.87
C ARG A 275 -4.58 -18.27 12.14
N LEU A 276 -5.51 -18.85 12.87
CA LEU A 276 -6.61 -19.67 12.38
C LEU A 276 -7.90 -18.81 12.34
N GLN A 277 -8.47 -18.62 11.16
CA GLN A 277 -9.61 -17.72 10.95
C GLN A 277 -10.77 -18.45 10.26
N PRO A 278 -11.66 -19.13 11.02
CA PRO A 278 -12.82 -19.83 10.45
C PRO A 278 -13.89 -18.88 9.92
N GLY A 279 -14.63 -19.36 8.92
CA GLY A 279 -15.77 -18.69 8.32
C GLY A 279 -16.50 -19.59 7.34
N LYS A 280 -17.32 -18.99 6.49
CA LYS A 280 -18.08 -19.65 5.44
C LYS A 280 -17.68 -19.14 4.07
N LEU A 281 -17.74 -20.03 3.09
CA LEU A 281 -17.67 -19.63 1.70
C LEU A 281 -19.01 -19.00 1.29
N LEU A 282 -18.94 -17.93 0.50
CA LEU A 282 -20.09 -17.20 -0.01
C LEU A 282 -20.15 -17.32 -1.54
N THR A 283 -21.24 -16.81 -2.12
CA THR A 283 -21.42 -16.75 -3.58
C THR A 283 -20.31 -15.94 -4.26
N ARG A 284 -19.70 -16.49 -5.32
CA ARG A 284 -18.67 -15.79 -6.11
C ARG A 284 -19.15 -14.42 -6.60
N GLN A 285 -18.22 -13.48 -6.72
CA GLN A 285 -18.51 -12.14 -7.22
C GLN A 285 -17.41 -11.61 -8.12
N GLU A 286 -17.79 -10.78 -9.09
CA GLU A 286 -16.84 -10.03 -9.91
C GLU A 286 -16.19 -8.91 -9.09
N VAL A 287 -14.86 -8.90 -9.12
CA VAL A 287 -14.06 -7.90 -8.40
C VAL A 287 -12.89 -7.44 -9.25
N GLY A 288 -12.51 -6.16 -9.11
CA GLY A 288 -11.46 -5.55 -9.92
C GLY A 288 -10.04 -5.93 -9.47
N SER A 289 -9.31 -6.73 -10.24
CA SER A 289 -7.91 -7.11 -10.00
C SER A 289 -7.01 -6.80 -11.21
N PHE A 290 -5.87 -6.13 -10.98
CA PHE A 290 -4.91 -5.74 -12.03
C PHE A 290 -5.52 -5.16 -13.33
N GLY A 291 -6.45 -4.22 -13.17
CA GLY A 291 -7.11 -3.52 -14.28
C GLY A 291 -8.20 -4.33 -14.99
N LYS A 292 -8.63 -5.46 -14.42
CA LYS A 292 -9.61 -6.38 -15.01
C LYS A 292 -10.67 -6.73 -13.97
N LEU A 293 -11.86 -7.16 -14.41
CA LEU A 293 -12.82 -7.83 -13.55
C LEU A 293 -12.52 -9.32 -13.56
N VAL A 294 -12.45 -9.91 -12.37
CA VAL A 294 -12.26 -11.34 -12.18
C VAL A 294 -13.39 -11.89 -11.32
N ASN A 295 -13.91 -13.05 -11.66
CA ASN A 295 -14.94 -13.71 -10.86
C ASN A 295 -14.26 -14.40 -9.67
N ALA A 296 -14.20 -13.78 -8.50
CA ALA A 296 -13.47 -14.31 -7.36
C ALA A 296 -14.35 -15.19 -6.45
N LEU A 297 -13.74 -16.13 -5.72
CA LEU A 297 -14.36 -16.72 -4.53
C LEU A 297 -14.57 -15.64 -3.49
N THR A 298 -15.65 -15.75 -2.71
CA THR A 298 -15.91 -14.86 -1.58
C THR A 298 -16.01 -15.65 -0.27
N HIS A 299 -15.57 -15.07 0.85
CA HIS A 299 -15.69 -15.67 2.17
C HIS A 299 -15.80 -14.61 3.28
N ASP A 300 -16.29 -15.00 4.45
CA ASP A 300 -16.55 -14.09 5.59
C ASP A 300 -15.62 -14.29 6.81
N CYS A 301 -14.48 -14.97 6.62
CA CYS A 301 -13.44 -15.09 7.65
C CYS A 301 -12.92 -13.71 8.11
N SER A 302 -12.51 -13.60 9.37
CA SER A 302 -11.97 -12.35 9.92
C SER A 302 -10.51 -12.12 9.48
N THR A 303 -10.29 -11.55 8.29
CA THR A 303 -8.95 -11.23 7.74
C THR A 303 -8.61 -9.74 7.79
N LEU A 304 -7.32 -9.42 7.81
CA LEU A 304 -6.76 -8.06 7.70
C LEU A 304 -5.66 -8.00 6.63
N GLY A 305 -4.99 -6.85 6.48
CA GLY A 305 -3.71 -6.77 5.76
C GLY A 305 -2.74 -7.86 6.22
N GLY A 306 -1.77 -8.26 5.39
CA GLY A 306 -0.86 -9.38 5.70
C GLY A 306 -1.42 -10.78 5.42
N ASN A 307 -2.75 -10.96 5.37
CA ASN A 307 -3.37 -12.22 4.90
C ASN A 307 -3.28 -12.43 3.38
N SER A 308 -2.76 -11.45 2.64
CA SER A 308 -2.52 -11.63 1.22
C SER A 308 -1.60 -12.84 1.00
N GLY A 309 -2.09 -13.82 0.25
CA GLY A 309 -1.39 -15.06 -0.05
C GLY A 309 -1.78 -16.22 0.86
N SER A 310 -2.73 -16.02 1.79
CA SER A 310 -3.22 -17.07 2.68
C SER A 310 -4.00 -18.16 1.94
N ALA A 311 -3.86 -19.39 2.44
CA ALA A 311 -4.60 -20.53 1.93
C ALA A 311 -6.03 -20.55 2.48
N LEU A 312 -7.02 -20.74 1.60
CA LEU A 312 -8.42 -20.95 1.97
C LEU A 312 -8.73 -22.45 1.94
N LEU A 313 -8.78 -23.07 3.12
CA LEU A 313 -8.97 -24.50 3.33
C LEU A 313 -10.46 -24.84 3.43
N HIS A 314 -10.92 -25.82 2.66
CA HIS A 314 -12.26 -26.39 2.79
C HIS A 314 -12.24 -27.57 3.75
N ILE A 315 -12.93 -27.41 4.88
CA ILE A 315 -12.78 -28.29 6.05
C ILE A 315 -13.16 -29.74 5.77
N PRO A 316 -14.35 -30.06 5.22
CA PRO A 316 -14.74 -31.45 4.95
C PRO A 316 -13.76 -32.21 4.04
N SER A 317 -13.09 -31.51 3.12
CA SER A 317 -12.19 -32.15 2.14
C SER A 317 -10.71 -32.13 2.54
N GLY A 318 -10.30 -31.20 3.41
CA GLY A 318 -8.89 -30.91 3.68
C GLY A 318 -8.13 -30.30 2.50
N GLN A 319 -8.80 -29.88 1.42
CA GLN A 319 -8.19 -29.30 0.22
C GLN A 319 -8.23 -27.77 0.25
N ILE A 320 -7.24 -27.14 -0.38
CA ILE A 320 -7.24 -25.69 -0.62
C ILE A 320 -8.16 -25.38 -1.78
N ILE A 321 -9.15 -24.52 -1.56
CA ILE A 321 -10.12 -24.12 -2.59
C ILE A 321 -9.83 -22.73 -3.17
N GLY A 322 -9.04 -21.90 -2.46
CA GLY A 322 -8.66 -20.58 -2.95
C GLY A 322 -7.39 -20.01 -2.35
N LEU A 323 -6.87 -18.98 -3.02
CA LEU A 323 -5.75 -18.13 -2.59
C LEU A 323 -6.30 -16.75 -2.24
N HIS A 324 -6.34 -16.39 -0.95
CA HIS A 324 -6.84 -15.09 -0.50
C HIS A 324 -5.97 -13.96 -1.06
N PHE A 325 -6.57 -12.88 -1.56
CA PHE A 325 -5.82 -11.76 -2.14
C PHE A 325 -6.33 -10.36 -1.79
N ALA A 326 -7.57 -10.26 -1.34
CA ALA A 326 -8.15 -8.99 -0.94
C ALA A 326 -9.31 -9.22 0.02
N GLY A 327 -9.72 -8.17 0.71
CA GLY A 327 -11.01 -8.13 1.36
C GLY A 327 -11.45 -6.70 1.55
N ILE A 328 -12.75 -6.44 1.48
CA ILE A 328 -13.30 -5.15 1.87
C ILE A 328 -13.63 -5.27 3.36
N TYR A 329 -13.05 -4.38 4.18
CA TYR A 329 -13.22 -4.41 5.63
C TYR A 329 -14.72 -4.45 5.94
N LEU A 330 -15.13 -5.45 6.73
CA LEU A 330 -16.51 -5.66 7.13
C LEU A 330 -17.51 -5.86 5.97
N LYS A 331 -17.09 -6.31 4.79
CA LYS A 331 -18.01 -6.67 3.70
C LYS A 331 -17.84 -8.13 3.29
N GLU A 332 -16.76 -8.43 2.60
CA GLU A 332 -16.44 -9.75 2.08
C GLU A 332 -14.97 -9.81 1.69
N ASN A 333 -14.42 -11.01 1.75
CA ASN A 333 -13.05 -11.30 1.35
C ASN A 333 -13.04 -12.05 0.04
N TYR A 334 -11.97 -11.89 -0.75
CA TYR A 334 -11.85 -12.41 -2.09
C TYR A 334 -10.64 -13.35 -2.20
N ALA A 335 -10.85 -14.46 -2.88
CA ALA A 335 -9.81 -15.45 -3.17
C ALA A 335 -9.79 -15.84 -4.66
N VAL A 336 -8.60 -16.09 -5.20
CA VAL A 336 -8.43 -16.70 -6.52
C VAL A 336 -8.88 -18.16 -6.41
N PRO A 337 -9.86 -18.62 -7.20
CA PRO A 337 -10.33 -19.99 -7.14
C PRO A 337 -9.30 -20.97 -7.70
N THR A 338 -9.07 -22.07 -6.98
CA THR A 338 -8.16 -23.13 -7.41
C THR A 338 -8.64 -23.90 -8.65
N PHE A 339 -9.97 -24.01 -8.83
CA PHE A 339 -10.57 -24.53 -10.06
C PHE A 339 -10.15 -23.76 -11.30
N ASP A 340 -10.24 -22.43 -11.25
CA ASP A 340 -9.86 -21.55 -12.35
C ASP A 340 -8.34 -21.66 -12.63
N LEU A 341 -7.52 -21.78 -11.59
CA LEU A 341 -6.08 -22.06 -11.73
C LEU A 341 -5.79 -23.44 -12.33
N ALA A 342 -6.57 -24.47 -12.00
CA ALA A 342 -6.45 -25.81 -12.58
C ALA A 342 -6.81 -25.86 -14.07
N SER A 343 -7.58 -24.88 -14.55
CA SER A 343 -7.88 -24.72 -15.97
C SER A 343 -6.77 -24.03 -16.78
N ASP A 344 -5.76 -23.46 -16.12
CA ASP A 344 -4.63 -22.82 -16.79
C ASP A 344 -3.47 -23.81 -17.00
N GLN A 345 -3.17 -24.09 -18.27
CA GLN A 345 -2.12 -25.04 -18.65
C GLN A 345 -0.73 -24.66 -18.09
N ASN A 346 -0.41 -23.37 -17.99
CA ASN A 346 0.89 -22.92 -17.49
C ASN A 346 1.02 -23.20 -15.99
N VAL A 347 -0.07 -23.08 -15.23
CA VAL A 347 -0.09 -23.37 -13.80
C VAL A 347 -0.01 -24.87 -13.55
N VAL A 348 -0.73 -25.68 -14.35
CA VAL A 348 -0.64 -27.15 -14.30
C VAL A 348 0.78 -27.63 -14.64
N GLN A 349 1.41 -27.07 -15.68
CA GLN A 349 2.77 -27.42 -16.09
C GLN A 349 3.84 -27.00 -15.08
N ALA A 350 3.59 -25.96 -14.28
CA ALA A 350 4.49 -25.53 -13.22
C ALA A 350 4.59 -26.53 -12.05
N GLY A 351 3.75 -27.57 -12.01
CA GLY A 351 3.84 -28.64 -11.02
C GLY A 351 3.01 -28.41 -9.74
N VAL A 352 1.96 -27.60 -9.84
CA VAL A 352 0.99 -27.42 -8.75
C VAL A 352 0.24 -28.73 -8.47
N ASN A 353 0.16 -29.10 -7.19
CA ASN A 353 -0.44 -30.31 -6.65
C ASN A 353 -1.97 -30.20 -6.61
N PHE A 354 -2.59 -30.33 -7.77
CA PHE A 354 -4.05 -30.39 -7.89
C PHE A 354 -4.60 -31.77 -7.53
N ALA A 355 -5.75 -31.78 -6.87
CA ALA A 355 -6.54 -32.98 -6.64
C ALA A 355 -6.94 -33.62 -7.98
N PRO A 356 -7.02 -34.96 -8.08
CA PRO A 356 -7.50 -35.61 -9.29
C PRO A 356 -8.89 -35.08 -9.69
N GLY A 357 -9.02 -34.64 -10.95
CA GLY A 357 -10.27 -34.11 -11.49
C GLY A 357 -10.15 -33.81 -12.98
N ASP A 358 -11.29 -33.76 -13.66
CA ASP A 358 -11.36 -33.42 -15.08
C ASP A 358 -11.74 -31.94 -15.22
N VAL A 359 -10.74 -31.07 -15.23
CA VAL A 359 -10.89 -29.63 -15.43
C VAL A 359 -10.50 -29.31 -16.87
N PRO A 360 -11.45 -28.91 -17.74
CA PRO A 360 -11.13 -28.50 -19.10
C PRO A 360 -10.15 -27.32 -19.10
N LEU A 361 -9.09 -27.41 -19.91
CA LEU A 361 -8.17 -26.29 -20.09
C LEU A 361 -8.90 -25.10 -20.72
N SER A 362 -8.72 -23.92 -20.15
CA SER A 362 -9.27 -22.67 -20.66
C SER A 362 -8.26 -21.94 -21.54
N ASN A 363 -8.75 -21.34 -22.62
CA ASN A 363 -7.98 -20.42 -23.45
C ASN A 363 -8.13 -18.96 -23.00
N ASP A 364 -8.93 -18.67 -21.97
CA ASP A 364 -9.22 -17.30 -21.49
C ASP A 364 -7.96 -16.54 -21.07
N TYR A 365 -6.92 -17.27 -20.68
CA TYR A 365 -5.65 -16.71 -20.21
C TYR A 365 -4.59 -16.61 -21.30
N LEU A 366 -4.78 -17.27 -22.45
CA LEU A 366 -3.73 -17.46 -23.45
C LEU A 366 -3.18 -16.14 -23.98
N GLN A 367 -4.05 -15.17 -24.29
CA GLN A 367 -3.60 -13.85 -24.77
C GLN A 367 -2.77 -13.13 -23.70
N PHE A 368 -3.19 -13.18 -22.43
CA PHE A 368 -2.45 -12.55 -21.34
C PHE A 368 -1.06 -13.15 -21.14
N TRP A 369 -0.93 -14.47 -21.32
CA TRP A 369 0.36 -15.15 -21.30
C TRP A 369 1.21 -14.77 -22.50
N ASN A 370 0.63 -14.74 -23.71
CA ASN A 370 1.35 -14.33 -24.91
C ASN A 370 1.87 -12.91 -24.78
N ASP A 371 1.06 -11.96 -24.32
CA ASP A 371 1.46 -10.58 -24.13
C ASP A 371 2.60 -10.48 -23.11
N ALA A 372 2.46 -11.15 -21.96
CA ALA A 372 3.49 -11.13 -20.91
C ALA A 372 4.81 -11.79 -21.33
N ASP A 373 4.76 -12.86 -22.14
CA ASP A 373 5.93 -13.61 -22.59
C ASP A 373 6.51 -13.14 -23.94
N SER A 374 5.91 -12.11 -24.58
CA SER A 374 6.35 -11.56 -25.88
C SER A 374 7.06 -10.22 -25.79
N GLU A 375 7.11 -9.55 -24.63
CA GLU A 375 7.90 -8.33 -24.45
C GLU A 375 9.42 -8.63 -24.50
N ILE A 376 9.98 -8.69 -25.72
CA ILE A 376 11.24 -8.11 -26.21
C ILE A 376 11.30 -8.30 -27.76
N ALA A 377 11.10 -7.21 -28.51
CA ALA A 377 11.61 -7.02 -29.87
C ALA A 377 11.83 -5.51 -30.15
N GLU A 378 13.12 -5.14 -30.20
CA GLU A 378 13.72 -3.98 -30.89
C GLU A 378 13.51 -2.54 -30.37
N SER A 379 14.49 -2.11 -29.57
CA SER A 379 15.16 -0.82 -29.77
C SER A 379 16.33 -0.99 -30.76
N SER A 380 16.07 -0.96 -32.07
CA SER A 380 17.09 -0.71 -33.09
C SER A 380 16.43 -0.50 -34.45
N GLY A 381 16.34 0.74 -34.94
CA GLY A 381 15.95 0.98 -36.34
C GLY A 381 15.33 2.35 -36.60
N THR A 382 16.10 3.22 -37.24
CA THR A 382 15.69 4.50 -37.79
C THR A 382 14.68 4.40 -38.94
N SER A 383 13.80 5.40 -38.98
CA SER A 383 13.25 6.10 -40.16
C SER A 383 11.82 5.83 -40.66
N SER A 384 11.11 6.96 -40.74
CA SER A 384 10.21 7.40 -41.81
C SER A 384 8.84 6.72 -41.95
N GLY A 385 7.80 7.51 -41.71
CA GLY A 385 6.42 7.08 -41.80
C GLY A 385 5.84 6.99 -43.20
N ARG A 386 4.62 6.47 -43.26
CA ARG A 386 3.49 7.02 -44.02
C ARG A 386 2.19 6.33 -43.63
N LEU A 387 1.15 7.15 -43.55
CA LEU A 387 -0.26 6.81 -43.42
C LEU A 387 -0.72 5.86 -44.54
N ASN A 388 -1.59 4.90 -44.22
CA ASN A 388 -2.92 4.81 -44.84
C ASN A 388 -3.81 3.74 -44.18
N ALA A 389 -5.08 4.13 -44.03
CA ALA A 389 -6.19 3.29 -43.60
C ALA A 389 -6.82 2.51 -44.76
N SER A 390 -7.35 1.30 -44.50
CA SER A 390 -8.78 0.95 -44.64
C SER A 390 -9.03 -0.55 -44.91
N THR A 391 -10.07 -1.06 -44.21
CA THR A 391 -11.12 -2.03 -44.62
C THR A 391 -10.81 -3.49 -45.06
N THR A 392 -11.26 -4.43 -44.20
CA THR A 392 -12.15 -5.60 -44.42
C THR A 392 -12.09 -6.44 -45.72
N THR A 393 -11.84 -7.77 -45.56
CA THR A 393 -12.73 -8.93 -45.85
C THR A 393 -11.97 -10.20 -46.33
N GLY A 394 -12.35 -11.37 -45.81
CA GLY A 394 -12.67 -12.57 -46.61
C GLY A 394 -11.60 -13.64 -46.94
N SER A 395 -11.68 -14.75 -46.21
CA SER A 395 -11.62 -16.17 -46.66
C SER A 395 -10.36 -16.81 -47.30
N SER A 396 -9.88 -17.87 -46.64
CA SER A 396 -9.07 -19.02 -47.12
C SER A 396 -9.89 -19.97 -48.04
N PRO A 397 -9.41 -21.16 -48.49
CA PRO A 397 -8.09 -21.82 -48.36
C PRO A 397 -7.54 -22.54 -49.64
N GLN A 398 -6.26 -22.94 -49.65
CA GLN A 398 -5.77 -24.32 -49.94
C GLN A 398 -4.23 -24.42 -50.11
N THR A 399 -3.64 -25.41 -49.41
CA THR A 399 -2.30 -26.05 -49.48
C THR A 399 -2.16 -26.99 -50.71
N PRO A 400 -0.99 -27.59 -51.10
CA PRO A 400 0.15 -28.01 -50.25
C PRO A 400 1.61 -28.00 -50.83
N SER A 401 2.55 -28.27 -49.89
CA SER A 401 3.79 -29.10 -49.97
C SER A 401 5.08 -28.69 -50.71
N LEU A 402 6.11 -28.41 -49.91
CA LEU A 402 7.49 -28.97 -49.83
C LEU A 402 8.09 -29.74 -51.04
N GLN A 403 9.24 -29.25 -51.54
CA GLN A 403 10.40 -30.05 -51.99
C GLN A 403 11.67 -29.17 -52.16
N SER A 404 12.77 -29.58 -51.53
CA SER A 404 14.18 -29.28 -51.85
C SER A 404 14.73 -30.36 -52.82
N PRO A 405 15.90 -30.29 -53.54
CA PRO A 405 17.24 -29.79 -53.11
C PRO A 405 18.13 -29.22 -54.30
N PRO A 406 19.50 -29.37 -54.42
CA PRO A 406 20.51 -28.30 -54.67
C PRO A 406 21.32 -28.51 -56.00
N PRO A 407 22.62 -28.14 -56.18
CA PRO A 407 23.45 -26.95 -55.87
C PRO A 407 24.10 -26.27 -57.13
N HIS A 408 24.90 -25.21 -56.87
CA HIS A 408 26.00 -24.64 -57.66
C HIS A 408 25.76 -23.66 -58.83
N GLY A 409 26.34 -22.45 -58.66
CA GLY A 409 27.25 -21.87 -59.65
C GLY A 409 26.95 -20.43 -60.13
N GLY A 410 27.86 -19.49 -59.83
CA GLY A 410 28.22 -18.43 -60.79
C GLY A 410 27.96 -16.96 -60.42
N ALA A 411 28.99 -16.34 -59.84
CA ALA A 411 29.58 -15.01 -60.14
C ALA A 411 28.70 -13.74 -60.34
N GLY A 412 29.04 -12.70 -59.58
CA GLY A 412 28.74 -11.28 -59.89
C GLY A 412 29.02 -10.32 -58.74
N ASN A 413 30.12 -9.57 -58.83
CA ASN A 413 30.64 -8.58 -57.87
C ASN A 413 29.70 -7.39 -57.57
N ASN A 414 29.79 -6.81 -56.37
CA ASN A 414 30.09 -5.38 -56.15
C ASN A 414 30.24 -4.99 -54.66
N ASP A 415 31.47 -4.59 -54.29
CA ASP A 415 31.93 -3.49 -53.44
C ASP A 415 31.30 -3.09 -52.07
N SER A 416 32.21 -3.01 -51.08
CA SER A 416 32.24 -2.19 -49.84
C SER A 416 32.03 -2.92 -48.49
N PRO A 417 32.71 -2.48 -47.41
CA PRO A 417 33.51 -3.37 -46.55
C PRO A 417 32.72 -4.05 -45.43
N LEU A 418 33.00 -5.33 -45.21
CA LEU A 418 32.60 -6.06 -44.01
C LEU A 418 33.43 -5.58 -42.82
N SER A 419 32.82 -4.81 -41.92
CA SER A 419 33.35 -4.58 -40.57
C SER A 419 33.16 -5.84 -39.73
N PHE A 420 34.25 -6.41 -39.23
CA PHE A 420 34.22 -7.49 -38.24
C PHE A 420 34.46 -6.88 -36.85
N GLU A 421 33.50 -7.00 -35.94
CA GLU A 421 33.75 -6.80 -34.52
C GLU A 421 34.34 -8.08 -33.92
N TRP A 422 35.53 -7.95 -33.34
CA TRP A 422 36.24 -9.01 -32.63
C TRP A 422 36.44 -8.57 -31.19
N THR A 423 35.82 -9.28 -30.25
CA THR A 423 35.95 -9.01 -28.82
C THR A 423 37.01 -9.94 -28.22
N GLN A 424 38.15 -9.40 -27.81
CA GLN A 424 39.18 -10.12 -27.06
C GLN A 424 38.99 -9.83 -25.56
N PRO A 425 38.73 -10.83 -24.69
CA PRO A 425 38.68 -10.60 -23.26
C PRO A 425 40.09 -10.36 -22.71
N LEU A 426 40.36 -9.14 -22.23
CA LEU A 426 41.59 -8.81 -21.49
C LEU A 426 41.44 -9.28 -20.04
N HIS A 427 42.28 -10.24 -19.63
CA HIS A 427 42.43 -10.62 -18.22
C HIS A 427 43.51 -9.76 -17.56
N PHE A 428 43.17 -9.01 -16.52
CA PHE A 428 44.14 -8.46 -15.58
C PHE A 428 44.20 -9.31 -14.32
N SER A 429 45.40 -9.64 -13.87
CA SER A 429 45.64 -10.28 -12.57
C SER A 429 46.34 -9.29 -11.67
N VAL A 430 45.68 -8.87 -10.58
CA VAL A 430 46.29 -8.06 -9.52
C VAL A 430 46.68 -9.00 -8.38
N ARG A 431 47.97 -9.02 -8.01
CA ARG A 431 48.46 -9.70 -6.81
C ARG A 431 48.74 -8.65 -5.73
N LEU A 432 48.00 -8.71 -4.63
CA LEU A 432 48.31 -7.97 -3.41
C LEU A 432 49.36 -8.75 -2.62
N GLY A 433 50.43 -8.07 -2.19
CA GLY A 433 51.54 -8.65 -1.43
C GLY A 433 51.13 -9.10 -0.03
N ASN A 434 51.92 -10.00 0.56
CA ASN A 434 51.65 -10.58 1.87
C ASN A 434 51.73 -9.53 2.99
N PRO A 435 50.85 -9.62 4.02
CA PRO A 435 50.87 -8.72 5.16
C PRO A 435 52.11 -8.94 6.04
N VAL A 436 52.73 -7.83 6.46
CA VAL A 436 53.86 -7.80 7.40
C VAL A 436 53.31 -7.81 8.84
N ALA A 437 53.84 -8.69 9.70
CA ALA A 437 53.45 -8.83 11.09
C ALA A 437 54.32 -7.99 12.05
N GLY A 438 53.71 -7.53 13.16
CA GLY A 438 54.35 -6.92 14.35
C GLY A 438 53.66 -5.61 14.74
N HIS A 439 53.26 -5.30 15.97
CA HIS A 439 53.59 -5.82 17.31
C HIS A 439 52.53 -5.29 18.33
N PRO A 440 52.59 -5.62 19.65
CA PRO A 440 51.45 -6.06 20.45
C PRO A 440 50.77 -4.98 21.31
N ALA A 441 49.56 -5.30 21.78
CA ALA A 441 48.82 -4.55 22.80
C ALA A 441 49.40 -4.73 24.22
N PRO A 442 49.18 -3.77 25.14
CA PRO A 442 49.21 -4.03 26.57
C PRO A 442 47.80 -4.14 27.17
N SER A 443 47.63 -5.24 27.90
CA SER A 443 46.57 -5.59 28.86
C SER A 443 46.49 -4.60 30.03
N MET A 444 45.35 -4.30 30.66
CA MET A 444 44.73 -4.95 31.85
C MET A 444 44.03 -3.78 32.61
N ILE A 445 42.82 -3.80 33.18
CA ILE A 445 42.24 -4.62 34.27
C ILE A 445 40.76 -4.21 34.40
N ALA A 446 39.90 -5.18 34.71
CA ALA A 446 38.52 -4.96 35.12
C ALA A 446 38.39 -4.71 36.63
N SER A 447 37.48 -3.83 37.02
CA SER A 447 36.87 -3.82 38.35
C SER A 447 35.35 -3.73 38.20
N LEU A 448 34.66 -4.82 38.56
CA LEU A 448 33.20 -4.94 38.62
C LEU A 448 32.69 -4.56 40.01
N SER A 449 31.54 -3.86 40.06
CA SER A 449 30.30 -4.14 40.86
C SER A 449 29.37 -2.89 40.84
N PRO A 450 28.06 -2.98 41.16
CA PRO A 450 27.00 -3.51 40.30
C PRO A 450 25.75 -2.59 40.24
N THR A 451 25.12 -2.37 39.09
CA THR A 451 23.72 -1.88 39.05
C THR A 451 23.01 -2.23 37.73
N ASN A 452 21.88 -2.94 37.87
CA ASN A 452 20.72 -3.09 36.98
C ASN A 452 20.94 -2.97 35.46
N ALA A 453 21.03 -4.12 34.78
CA ALA A 453 20.93 -4.19 33.33
C ALA A 453 19.45 -4.13 32.89
N SER A 454 19.08 -3.02 32.28
CA SER A 454 18.02 -2.96 31.26
C SER A 454 18.54 -3.58 29.97
N VAL A 455 17.70 -4.39 29.31
CA VAL A 455 17.95 -4.99 28.00
C VAL A 455 18.13 -3.87 26.95
N PRO A 456 19.23 -3.84 26.17
CA PRO A 456 19.40 -2.86 25.11
C PRO A 456 18.65 -3.29 23.85
N THR A 457 17.68 -2.48 23.43
CA THR A 457 17.14 -2.49 22.07
C THR A 457 18.22 -2.02 21.09
N SER A 458 18.45 -2.81 20.05
CA SER A 458 19.38 -2.49 18.97
C SER A 458 18.83 -1.37 18.08
N GLU A 459 19.10 -0.11 18.44
CA GLU A 459 19.00 1.01 17.51
C GLU A 459 20.13 0.92 16.48
N GLY A 460 19.76 0.68 15.22
CA GLY A 460 20.67 0.69 14.08
C GLY A 460 21.31 2.07 13.92
N ARG A 461 22.64 2.14 14.13
CA ARG A 461 23.48 3.28 13.78
C ARG A 461 23.55 3.41 12.24
N PHE A 462 22.71 4.27 11.68
CA PHE A 462 23.01 4.98 10.44
C PHE A 462 23.31 6.44 10.79
N ARG A 463 24.58 6.84 10.73
CA ARG A 463 24.96 8.25 10.66
C ARG A 463 24.64 8.74 9.25
N SER A 464 23.41 9.19 9.02
CA SER A 464 23.24 10.35 8.14
C SER A 464 23.99 11.52 8.79
N GLN A 465 24.48 12.48 8.02
CA GLN A 465 24.83 13.77 8.61
C GLN A 465 23.54 14.30 9.27
N GLN A 466 23.41 14.14 10.59
CA GLN A 466 22.26 14.63 11.34
C GLN A 466 22.28 16.16 11.20
N THR A 467 21.43 16.69 10.31
CA THR A 467 20.98 18.08 10.38
C THR A 467 20.49 18.30 11.80
N SER A 468 21.14 19.19 12.53
CA SER A 468 20.87 19.36 13.94
C SER A 468 19.42 19.82 14.16
N ASP A 469 18.81 19.50 15.30
CA ASP A 469 17.49 20.04 15.67
C ASP A 469 17.43 21.60 15.58
N ASN A 470 18.58 22.29 15.67
CA ASN A 470 18.66 23.75 15.48
C ASN A 470 18.55 24.18 14.02
N GLU A 471 19.11 23.38 13.11
CA GLU A 471 19.05 23.64 11.68
C GLU A 471 17.66 23.36 11.12
N LEU A 472 17.01 22.29 11.60
CA LEU A 472 15.61 21.95 11.27
C LEU A 472 14.60 22.92 11.88
N ALA A 473 14.83 23.40 13.10
CA ALA A 473 13.98 24.43 13.70
C ALA A 473 14.03 25.75 12.92
N GLY A 474 15.17 26.04 12.27
CA GLY A 474 15.31 27.16 11.36
C GLY A 474 14.94 28.51 11.96
N GLU A 475 14.44 29.40 11.11
CA GLU A 475 13.97 30.75 11.46
C GLU A 475 12.43 30.79 11.53
N PHE A 476 11.80 29.66 11.88
CA PHE A 476 10.34 29.56 11.99
C PHE A 476 9.78 30.58 12.99
N ASP A 477 8.72 31.27 12.59
CA ASP A 477 7.97 32.19 13.45
C ASP A 477 6.47 31.87 13.41
N SER A 478 5.93 31.39 14.53
CA SER A 478 4.50 31.08 14.65
C SER A 478 3.60 32.31 14.50
N LEU A 479 4.10 33.53 14.78
CA LEU A 479 3.33 34.76 14.62
C LEU A 479 3.10 35.12 13.15
N SER A 480 4.03 34.75 12.27
CA SER A 480 3.86 34.91 10.82
C SER A 480 2.62 34.16 10.29
N LEU A 481 2.20 33.08 10.96
CA LEU A 481 1.01 32.30 10.59
C LEU A 481 -0.31 32.98 10.96
N LEU A 482 -0.26 34.02 11.80
CA LEU A 482 -1.42 34.83 12.20
C LEU A 482 -1.63 36.06 11.32
N ALA A 483 -0.59 36.51 10.62
CA ALA A 483 -0.63 37.74 9.84
C ALA A 483 -1.37 37.51 8.51
N ASP A 484 -2.54 38.12 8.35
CA ASP A 484 -3.29 38.06 7.09
C ASP A 484 -2.62 38.84 5.91
N GLY A 485 -1.47 39.50 6.15
CA GLY A 485 -0.82 40.40 5.19
C GLY A 485 0.60 40.01 4.71
N ASP A 486 1.38 39.24 5.47
CA ASP A 486 2.75 38.83 5.06
C ASP A 486 2.78 37.36 4.64
N ALA A 487 2.27 37.11 3.44
CA ALA A 487 2.20 35.77 2.88
C ALA A 487 3.60 35.15 2.63
N ILE A 488 4.66 35.97 2.49
CA ILE A 488 6.03 35.48 2.27
C ILE A 488 6.62 34.97 3.59
N ALA A 489 6.46 35.71 4.69
CA ALA A 489 6.88 35.24 6.02
C ALA A 489 6.13 33.97 6.43
N ALA A 490 4.82 33.91 6.19
CA ALA A 490 4.03 32.70 6.45
C ALA A 490 4.47 31.51 5.57
N ALA A 491 4.76 31.76 4.29
CA ALA A 491 5.33 30.74 3.39
C ALA A 491 6.69 30.25 3.86
N TYR A 492 7.56 31.14 4.36
CA TYR A 492 8.86 30.74 4.88
C TYR A 492 8.76 29.86 6.12
N SER A 493 7.89 30.22 7.08
CA SER A 493 7.63 29.39 8.25
C SER A 493 7.03 28.03 7.88
N THR A 494 6.04 27.99 6.99
CA THR A 494 5.42 26.74 6.54
C THR A 494 6.34 25.86 5.67
N ALA A 495 7.37 26.43 5.04
CA ALA A 495 8.41 25.66 4.35
C ALA A 495 9.23 24.82 5.33
N PHE A 496 9.58 25.34 6.51
CA PHE A 496 10.22 24.55 7.57
C PHE A 496 9.30 23.45 8.08
N CYS A 497 7.99 23.72 8.22
CA CYS A 497 7.02 22.69 8.60
C CYS A 497 6.93 21.57 7.56
N SER A 498 6.93 21.94 6.27
CA SER A 498 6.94 20.98 5.16
C SER A 498 8.24 20.17 5.10
N GLN A 499 9.38 20.77 5.46
CA GLN A 499 10.65 20.05 5.63
C GLN A 499 10.59 19.06 6.80
N LEU A 500 10.11 19.53 7.95
CA LEU A 500 10.01 18.74 9.18
C LEU A 500 9.09 17.52 9.00
N ALA A 501 8.10 17.58 8.09
CA ALA A 501 7.21 16.46 7.82
C ALA A 501 7.93 15.20 7.29
N TYR A 502 9.17 15.31 6.80
CA TYR A 502 10.00 14.17 6.38
C TYR A 502 10.77 13.50 7.53
N GLU A 503 10.79 14.11 8.72
CA GLU A 503 11.54 13.63 9.85
C GLU A 503 10.77 12.60 10.68
N SER A 504 11.49 11.85 11.53
CA SER A 504 10.88 10.89 12.45
C SER A 504 9.93 11.59 13.45
N PRO A 505 8.86 10.93 13.93
CA PRO A 505 7.92 11.53 14.89
C PRO A 505 8.59 12.13 16.14
N ALA A 506 9.68 11.53 16.62
CA ALA A 506 10.44 12.03 17.75
C ALA A 506 11.17 13.35 17.44
N VAL A 507 11.68 13.53 16.23
CA VAL A 507 12.28 14.80 15.78
C VAL A 507 11.20 15.85 15.59
N VAL A 508 10.08 15.49 14.96
CA VAL A 508 8.92 16.38 14.76
C VAL A 508 8.43 16.95 16.09
N ASP A 509 8.19 16.10 17.10
CA ASP A 509 7.73 16.54 18.41
C ASP A 509 8.75 17.46 19.11
N ARG A 510 10.06 17.13 19.06
CA ARG A 510 11.10 17.98 19.65
C ARG A 510 11.19 19.35 19.00
N VAL A 511 11.15 19.43 17.67
CA VAL A 511 11.23 20.69 16.92
C VAL A 511 9.94 21.51 17.07
N ALA A 512 8.77 20.87 17.01
CA ALA A 512 7.49 21.55 17.19
C ALA A 512 7.37 22.21 18.58
N ARG A 513 7.89 21.58 19.63
CA ARG A 513 7.95 22.20 20.98
C ARG A 513 8.83 23.46 21.01
N ARG A 514 9.92 23.49 20.25
CA ARG A 514 10.78 24.70 20.12
C ARG A 514 10.08 25.83 19.38
N TRP A 515 9.17 25.49 18.47
CA TRP A 515 8.26 26.41 17.80
C TRP A 515 7.07 26.85 18.67
N ASN A 516 7.09 26.53 19.97
CA ASN A 516 6.04 26.83 20.94
C ASN A 516 4.68 26.17 20.62
N PHE A 517 4.68 25.01 19.95
CA PHE A 517 3.51 24.14 19.89
C PHE A 517 3.46 23.29 21.16
N GLN A 518 2.41 23.46 21.98
CA GLN A 518 2.23 22.69 23.21
C GLN A 518 1.70 21.27 22.93
N PHE A 519 1.08 21.07 21.77
CA PHE A 519 0.59 19.78 21.33
C PHE A 519 1.14 19.45 19.94
N CYS A 520 1.66 18.25 19.76
CA CYS A 520 2.10 17.74 18.47
C CYS A 520 1.80 16.25 18.35
N ARG A 521 1.27 15.83 17.21
CA ARG A 521 1.02 14.41 16.90
C ARG A 521 1.34 14.13 15.45
N SER A 522 2.25 13.20 15.21
CA SER A 522 2.49 12.63 13.88
C SER A 522 1.43 11.56 13.59
N ILE A 523 0.94 11.55 12.35
CA ILE A 523 -0.04 10.60 11.82
C ILE A 523 0.63 9.87 10.66
N HIS A 524 0.51 8.54 10.68
CA HIS A 524 1.02 7.67 9.63
C HIS A 524 -0.03 6.61 9.35
N VAL A 525 -0.61 6.66 8.14
CA VAL A 525 -1.64 5.72 7.69
C VAL A 525 -1.31 5.29 6.27
N GLY A 526 -0.94 4.01 6.09
CA GLY A 526 -0.43 3.52 4.81
C GLY A 526 0.82 4.29 4.40
N ASP A 527 0.85 4.77 3.15
CA ASP A 527 1.96 5.60 2.64
C ASP A 527 1.75 7.11 2.91
N THR A 528 0.64 7.48 3.56
CA THR A 528 0.32 8.88 3.86
C THR A 528 0.81 9.25 5.25
N GLN A 529 1.61 10.31 5.31
CA GLN A 529 2.16 10.84 6.55
C GLN A 529 1.91 12.33 6.66
N CYS A 530 1.57 12.78 7.86
CA CYS A 530 1.49 14.18 8.21
C CYS A 530 1.75 14.37 9.70
N PHE A 531 1.91 15.61 10.14
CA PHE A 531 1.79 15.92 11.56
C PHE A 531 0.82 17.07 11.78
N PHE A 532 0.16 17.02 12.93
CA PHE A 532 -0.64 18.09 13.48
C PHE A 532 0.11 18.72 14.65
N ALA A 533 0.19 20.04 14.69
CA ALA A 533 0.76 20.79 15.81
C ALA A 533 -0.20 21.92 16.21
N SER A 534 -0.37 22.13 17.51
CA SER A 534 -1.30 23.14 18.04
C SER A 534 -0.66 23.96 19.14
N ASN A 535 -0.81 25.29 19.01
CA ASN A 535 -0.42 26.25 20.04
C ASN A 535 -1.63 27.07 20.51
N GLU A 536 -1.44 28.15 21.26
CA GLU A 536 -2.56 28.99 21.75
C GLU A 536 -3.42 29.58 20.62
N ASN A 537 -2.83 29.85 19.45
CA ASN A 537 -3.50 30.60 18.37
C ASN A 537 -3.65 29.82 17.05
N VAL A 538 -2.81 28.80 16.80
CA VAL A 538 -2.67 28.13 15.50
C VAL A 538 -2.78 26.62 15.67
N ASN A 539 -3.58 26.01 14.79
CA ASN A 539 -3.49 24.60 14.41
C ASN A 539 -2.76 24.52 13.07
N LEU A 540 -1.71 23.71 13.01
CA LEU A 540 -0.88 23.50 11.83
C LEU A 540 -1.00 22.04 11.41
N ILE A 541 -1.24 21.80 10.13
CA ILE A 541 -1.14 20.47 9.52
C ILE A 541 -0.09 20.54 8.42
N ALA A 542 0.93 19.68 8.49
CA ALA A 542 1.93 19.55 7.45
C ALA A 542 1.93 18.13 6.90
N PHE A 543 1.58 17.99 5.61
CA PHE A 543 1.62 16.72 4.90
C PHE A 543 3.00 16.46 4.31
N ARG A 544 3.48 15.24 4.51
CA ARG A 544 4.73 14.76 3.93
C ARG A 544 4.52 14.42 2.45
N GLY A 545 5.55 14.64 1.63
CA GLY A 545 5.60 14.12 0.26
C GLY A 545 6.39 12.81 0.14
N THR A 546 6.60 12.34 -1.08
CA THR A 546 7.28 11.05 -1.33
C THR A 546 8.81 11.19 -1.24
N GLU A 547 9.49 10.23 -0.61
CA GLU A 547 10.97 10.21 -0.53
C GLU A 547 11.64 9.89 -1.88
N SER A 548 11.01 9.06 -2.71
CA SER A 548 11.48 8.71 -4.06
C SER A 548 10.66 9.43 -5.14
N LEU A 549 11.16 10.60 -5.56
CA LEU A 549 10.50 11.41 -6.59
C LEU A 549 10.39 10.67 -7.94
N ALA A 550 11.44 9.94 -8.33
CA ALA A 550 11.46 9.21 -9.59
C ALA A 550 10.39 8.11 -9.61
N ASP A 551 10.25 7.37 -8.50
CA ASP A 551 9.26 6.30 -8.38
C ASP A 551 7.84 6.86 -8.42
N TRP A 552 7.61 7.94 -7.67
CA TRP A 552 6.33 8.64 -7.70
C TRP A 552 5.95 9.10 -9.11
N LEU A 553 6.87 9.68 -9.88
CA LEU A 553 6.62 10.11 -11.26
C LEU A 553 6.35 8.93 -12.20
N THR A 554 7.06 7.80 -12.04
CA THR A 554 6.83 6.61 -12.87
C THR A 554 5.51 5.91 -12.59
N ASP A 555 5.03 5.98 -11.35
CA ASP A 555 3.80 5.32 -10.89
C ASP A 555 2.56 6.22 -10.92
N LEU A 556 2.74 7.53 -11.12
CA LEU A 556 1.65 8.51 -11.18
C LEU A 556 0.66 8.18 -12.31
N LYS A 557 -0.58 7.83 -11.93
CA LYS A 557 -1.68 7.53 -12.85
C LYS A 557 -2.59 8.72 -13.05
N ILE A 558 -2.91 9.09 -14.30
CA ILE A 558 -3.76 10.24 -14.64
C ILE A 558 -5.25 9.89 -14.47
N LEU A 559 -5.73 9.72 -13.23
CA LEU A 559 -7.13 9.41 -12.93
C LEU A 559 -7.79 10.52 -12.10
N SER A 560 -8.95 11.00 -12.54
CA SER A 560 -9.74 12.01 -11.81
C SER A 560 -11.05 11.43 -11.27
N ILE A 561 -11.53 11.94 -10.14
CA ILE A 561 -12.84 11.67 -9.55
C ILE A 561 -13.67 12.96 -9.51
N GLN A 562 -14.99 12.85 -9.70
CA GLN A 562 -15.91 13.98 -9.55
C GLN A 562 -16.27 14.17 -8.07
N ARG A 563 -16.16 15.41 -7.58
CA ARG A 563 -16.58 15.85 -6.25
C ARG A 563 -17.54 17.03 -6.37
N THR A 564 -18.14 17.43 -5.24
CA THR A 564 -19.03 18.61 -5.15
C THR A 564 -18.33 19.90 -5.56
N TYR A 565 -17.01 19.96 -5.36
CA TYR A 565 -16.15 21.10 -5.65
C TYR A 565 -15.41 21.00 -7.00
N GLY A 566 -15.73 20.01 -7.86
CA GLY A 566 -15.11 19.83 -9.18
C GLY A 566 -14.40 18.48 -9.35
N ARG A 567 -13.65 18.32 -10.45
CA ARG A 567 -12.89 17.09 -10.72
C ARG A 567 -11.50 17.19 -10.13
N VAL A 568 -11.08 16.20 -9.36
CA VAL A 568 -9.80 16.19 -8.65
C VAL A 568 -9.10 14.85 -8.84
N HIS A 569 -7.77 14.82 -8.73
CA HIS A 569 -6.99 13.61 -8.88
C HIS A 569 -7.38 12.56 -7.84
N ARG A 570 -7.78 11.37 -8.31
CA ARG A 570 -8.35 10.30 -7.48
C ARG A 570 -7.37 9.80 -6.42
N GLY A 571 -6.08 9.71 -6.76
CA GLY A 571 -5.05 9.26 -5.83
C GLY A 571 -4.85 10.23 -4.67
N PHE A 572 -4.90 11.54 -4.92
CA PHE A 572 -4.71 12.55 -3.87
C PHE A 572 -5.89 12.59 -2.92
N VAL A 573 -7.11 12.45 -3.45
CA VAL A 573 -8.33 12.32 -2.63
C VAL A 573 -8.25 11.09 -1.75
N GLY A 574 -7.87 9.93 -2.30
CA GLY A 574 -7.72 8.70 -1.50
C GLY A 574 -6.69 8.85 -0.37
N ALA A 575 -5.49 9.35 -0.70
CA ALA A 575 -4.44 9.54 0.29
C ALA A 575 -4.82 10.52 1.41
N PHE A 576 -5.50 11.63 1.10
CA PHE A 576 -6.02 12.52 2.13
C PHE A 576 -7.09 11.85 3.01
N GLN A 577 -8.01 11.10 2.40
CA GLN A 577 -9.08 10.40 3.12
C GLN A 577 -8.55 9.36 4.12
N ASP A 578 -7.36 8.79 3.89
CA ASP A 578 -6.72 7.86 4.83
C ASP A 578 -6.39 8.51 6.18
N VAL A 579 -6.13 9.82 6.20
CA VAL A 579 -5.73 10.57 7.42
C VAL A 579 -6.77 11.59 7.90
N GLU A 580 -7.87 11.79 7.15
CA GLU A 580 -8.89 12.82 7.43
C GLU A 580 -9.51 12.64 8.83
N SER A 581 -9.87 11.42 9.23
CA SER A 581 -10.54 11.18 10.53
C SER A 581 -9.69 11.58 11.74
N GLN A 582 -8.40 11.23 11.73
CA GLN A 582 -7.47 11.54 12.81
C GLN A 582 -7.20 13.05 12.85
N LEU A 583 -7.13 13.70 11.69
CA LEU A 583 -6.98 15.16 11.64
C LEU A 583 -8.22 15.88 12.18
N LEU A 584 -9.43 15.41 11.86
CA LEU A 584 -10.66 15.97 12.40
C LEU A 584 -10.74 15.84 13.92
N GLU A 585 -10.40 14.67 14.48
CA GLU A 585 -10.33 14.46 15.94
C GLU A 585 -9.35 15.46 16.59
N LEU A 586 -8.17 15.68 16.01
CA LEU A 586 -7.19 16.60 16.55
C LEU A 586 -7.62 18.07 16.45
N ILE A 587 -8.34 18.44 15.40
CA ILE A 587 -8.93 19.78 15.25
C ILE A 587 -10.03 19.98 16.30
N GLU A 588 -10.88 18.99 16.53
CA GLU A 588 -11.94 19.03 17.54
C GLU A 588 -11.39 19.14 18.97
N LEU A 589 -10.28 18.44 19.25
CA LEU A 589 -9.56 18.55 20.53
C LEU A 589 -8.86 19.90 20.72
N ASN A 590 -8.68 20.68 19.66
CA ASN A 590 -7.99 21.96 19.67
C ASN A 590 -8.83 23.07 18.99
N PRO A 591 -10.05 23.36 19.49
CA PRO A 591 -10.99 24.24 18.81
C PRO A 591 -10.59 25.72 18.91
N GLY A 592 -11.20 26.56 18.06
CA GLY A 592 -11.10 28.03 18.16
C GLY A 592 -9.79 28.65 17.68
N LYS A 593 -8.90 27.86 17.07
CA LYS A 593 -7.58 28.28 16.59
C LYS A 593 -7.57 28.45 15.07
N ARG A 594 -6.66 29.27 14.57
CA ARG A 594 -6.43 29.48 13.13
C ARG A 594 -5.86 28.19 12.52
N LEU A 595 -6.50 27.62 11.50
CA LEU A 595 -6.03 26.39 10.85
C LEU A 595 -5.20 26.71 9.61
N VAL A 596 -3.92 26.37 9.65
CA VAL A 596 -2.97 26.49 8.54
C VAL A 596 -2.60 25.09 8.05
N ILE A 597 -2.70 24.88 6.73
CA ILE A 597 -2.37 23.60 6.11
C ILE A 597 -1.21 23.81 5.13
N THR A 598 -0.25 22.90 5.16
CA THR A 598 0.93 22.96 4.29
C THR A 598 1.41 21.59 3.84
N GLY A 599 2.28 21.57 2.83
CA GLY A 599 2.94 20.36 2.37
C GLY A 599 3.85 20.62 1.18
N HIS A 600 4.81 19.71 1.01
CA HIS A 600 5.73 19.68 -0.12
C HIS A 600 5.42 18.52 -1.06
N SER A 601 5.59 18.71 -2.36
CA SER A 601 5.42 17.65 -3.37
C SER A 601 4.00 17.05 -3.32
N LEU A 602 3.87 15.72 -3.26
CA LEU A 602 2.61 15.03 -2.98
C LEU A 602 1.87 15.61 -1.77
N GLY A 603 2.58 15.96 -0.70
CA GLY A 603 1.98 16.55 0.49
C GLY A 603 1.31 17.91 0.22
N GLY A 604 1.83 18.69 -0.73
CA GLY A 604 1.18 19.92 -1.20
C GLY A 604 -0.15 19.64 -1.90
N ALA A 605 -0.23 18.58 -2.71
CA ALA A 605 -1.50 18.16 -3.30
C ALA A 605 -2.52 17.71 -2.24
N LEU A 606 -2.08 17.00 -1.19
CA LEU A 606 -2.95 16.60 -0.08
C LEU A 606 -3.45 17.82 0.71
N ALA A 607 -2.61 18.84 0.92
CA ALA A 607 -3.00 20.09 1.57
C ALA A 607 -4.14 20.81 0.82
N VAL A 608 -4.07 20.84 -0.52
CA VAL A 608 -5.11 21.44 -1.37
C VAL A 608 -6.40 20.63 -1.34
N VAL A 609 -6.29 19.29 -1.40
CA VAL A 609 -7.44 18.40 -1.27
C VAL A 609 -8.12 18.55 0.09
N ALA A 610 -7.33 18.62 1.18
CA ALA A 610 -7.84 18.81 2.53
C ALA A 610 -8.67 20.09 2.64
N ALA A 611 -8.15 21.20 2.12
CA ALA A 611 -8.86 22.46 2.08
C ALA A 611 -10.17 22.32 1.29
N ALA A 612 -10.14 21.72 0.10
CA ALA A 612 -11.35 21.55 -0.71
C ALA A 612 -12.42 20.67 -0.03
N GLU A 613 -12.04 19.51 0.53
CA GLU A 613 -12.94 18.58 1.22
C GLU A 613 -13.57 19.24 2.44
N TRP A 614 -12.81 20.04 3.20
CA TRP A 614 -13.28 20.69 4.42
C TRP A 614 -14.01 22.01 4.20
N SER A 615 -14.07 22.52 2.97
CA SER A 615 -14.79 23.74 2.65
C SER A 615 -16.24 23.69 3.14
N GLY A 616 -16.65 24.72 3.89
CA GLY A 616 -17.98 24.81 4.50
C GLY A 616 -18.18 23.95 5.76
N ARG A 617 -17.22 23.10 6.13
CA ARG A 617 -17.25 22.27 7.35
C ARG A 617 -16.25 22.75 8.40
N ILE A 618 -15.00 22.97 7.98
CA ILE A 618 -13.91 23.48 8.82
C ILE A 618 -13.38 24.77 8.20
N ASN A 619 -13.18 25.79 9.02
CA ASN A 619 -12.59 27.04 8.57
C ASN A 619 -11.08 26.89 8.39
N VAL A 620 -10.65 26.43 7.22
CA VAL A 620 -9.23 26.45 6.83
C VAL A 620 -8.84 27.89 6.52
N ASN A 621 -7.95 28.47 7.33
CA ASN A 621 -7.57 29.86 7.21
C ASN A 621 -6.59 30.11 6.07
N SER A 622 -5.58 29.26 5.90
CA SER A 622 -4.55 29.44 4.87
C SER A 622 -3.95 28.11 4.41
N VAL A 623 -3.58 28.05 3.13
CA VAL A 623 -2.95 26.89 2.49
C VAL A 623 -1.65 27.35 1.82
N PHE A 624 -0.53 26.74 2.21
CA PHE A 624 0.79 27.03 1.66
C PHE A 624 1.41 25.76 1.11
N THR A 625 1.76 25.73 -0.17
CA THR A 625 2.31 24.51 -0.80
C THR A 625 3.58 24.79 -1.56
N PHE A 626 4.44 23.77 -1.64
CA PHE A 626 5.76 23.87 -2.27
C PHE A 626 5.93 22.73 -3.26
N GLY A 627 6.27 23.04 -4.52
CA GLY A 627 6.44 22.03 -5.56
C GLY A 627 5.21 21.13 -5.74
N GLN A 628 4.02 21.66 -5.46
CA GLN A 628 2.77 20.93 -5.57
C GLN A 628 2.51 20.49 -7.02
N PRO A 629 2.14 19.22 -7.29
CA PRO A 629 1.62 18.82 -8.59
C PRO A 629 0.19 19.33 -8.81
N ALA A 630 -0.24 19.42 -10.06
CA ALA A 630 -1.57 19.87 -10.44
C ALA A 630 -2.67 18.94 -9.88
N VAL A 631 -3.70 19.51 -9.26
CA VAL A 631 -4.62 18.74 -8.40
C VAL A 631 -5.97 18.46 -9.05
N GLY A 632 -6.49 19.39 -9.86
CA GLY A 632 -7.86 19.26 -10.38
C GLY A 632 -8.06 19.67 -11.83
N LYS A 633 -9.33 19.67 -12.25
CA LYS A 633 -9.80 19.99 -13.59
C LYS A 633 -11.14 20.73 -13.54
N GLY A 634 -11.43 21.48 -14.60
CA GLY A 634 -12.72 22.16 -14.80
C GLY A 634 -13.09 23.06 -13.62
N ASN A 635 -14.27 22.81 -13.03
CA ASN A 635 -14.83 23.64 -11.95
C ASN A 635 -14.01 23.65 -10.64
N PHE A 636 -12.96 22.83 -10.52
CA PHE A 636 -12.11 22.84 -9.32
C PHE A 636 -11.35 24.16 -9.14
N VAL A 637 -10.86 24.75 -10.23
CA VAL A 637 -10.11 26.00 -10.19
C VAL A 637 -10.98 27.17 -9.69
N PRO A 638 -12.14 27.46 -10.30
CA PRO A 638 -12.98 28.55 -9.82
C PRO A 638 -13.49 28.30 -8.40
N PHE A 639 -13.72 27.04 -8.00
CA PHE A 639 -14.07 26.70 -6.62
C PHE A 639 -12.98 27.11 -5.62
N MET A 640 -11.74 26.64 -5.82
CA MET A 640 -10.62 26.95 -4.92
C MET A 640 -10.32 28.45 -4.89
N THR A 641 -10.44 29.09 -6.05
CA THR A 641 -10.25 30.54 -6.23
C THR A 641 -11.27 31.33 -5.42
N ASN A 642 -12.55 30.98 -5.52
CA ASN A 642 -13.62 31.64 -4.78
C ASN A 642 -13.54 31.37 -3.27
N GLN A 643 -13.15 30.14 -2.89
CA GLN A 643 -13.13 29.75 -1.48
C GLN A 643 -11.92 30.34 -0.74
N TYR A 644 -10.73 30.30 -1.34
CA TYR A 644 -9.48 30.63 -0.65
C TYR A 644 -8.78 31.87 -1.20
N GLY A 645 -8.87 32.15 -2.51
CA GLY A 645 -8.25 33.33 -3.12
C GLY A 645 -6.79 33.53 -2.68
N GLU A 646 -6.50 34.72 -2.15
CA GLU A 646 -5.18 35.09 -1.60
C GLU A 646 -4.69 34.23 -0.43
N ARG A 647 -5.59 33.45 0.22
CA ARG A 647 -5.25 32.57 1.34
C ARG A 647 -4.67 31.22 0.90
N HIS A 648 -4.62 30.95 -0.40
CA HIS A 648 -3.95 29.79 -0.98
C HIS A 648 -2.74 30.26 -1.81
N LEU A 649 -1.54 30.09 -1.27
CA LEU A 649 -0.28 30.44 -1.93
C LEU A 649 0.47 29.16 -2.33
N ARG A 650 0.73 29.02 -3.62
CA ARG A 650 1.50 27.92 -4.22
C ARG A 650 2.88 28.44 -4.61
N VAL A 651 3.93 27.85 -4.06
CA VAL A 651 5.32 28.25 -4.32
C VAL A 651 5.98 27.24 -5.27
N VAL A 652 6.56 27.74 -6.36
CA VAL A 652 7.33 26.95 -7.33
C VAL A 652 8.73 27.51 -7.41
N ASN A 653 9.74 26.63 -7.35
CA ASN A 653 11.14 27.00 -7.50
C ASN A 653 11.64 26.58 -8.89
N ASP A 654 12.24 27.53 -9.61
CA ASP A 654 12.87 27.35 -10.92
C ASP A 654 12.00 26.53 -11.87
N ASP A 655 12.53 25.49 -12.51
CA ASP A 655 11.77 24.65 -13.44
C ASP A 655 11.43 23.30 -12.80
N ASP A 656 10.96 23.32 -11.53
CA ASP A 656 10.53 22.13 -10.79
C ASP A 656 9.53 21.29 -11.60
N ILE A 657 9.96 20.07 -11.93
CA ILE A 657 9.23 19.12 -12.77
C ILE A 657 7.91 18.65 -12.15
N VAL A 658 7.82 18.62 -10.81
CA VAL A 658 6.62 18.14 -10.11
C VAL A 658 5.47 19.10 -10.28
N ALA A 659 5.78 20.40 -10.29
CA ALA A 659 4.81 21.44 -10.62
C ALA A 659 4.33 21.38 -12.08
N MET A 660 4.86 20.49 -12.93
CA MET A 660 4.44 20.34 -14.31
C MET A 660 3.57 19.10 -14.56
N VAL A 661 3.23 18.30 -13.53
CA VAL A 661 2.47 17.04 -13.66
C VAL A 661 1.27 17.01 -12.72
N PRO A 662 0.30 16.09 -12.90
CA PRO A 662 0.06 15.26 -14.09
C PRO A 662 -0.49 16.07 -15.28
N PRO A 663 -0.25 15.62 -16.52
CA PRO A 663 -0.86 16.22 -17.72
C PRO A 663 -2.36 16.33 -17.60
N THR A 664 -2.95 17.32 -18.28
CA THR A 664 -4.41 17.59 -18.34
C THR A 664 -5.04 18.06 -17.03
N PHE A 665 -4.29 18.10 -15.93
CA PHE A 665 -4.68 18.75 -14.69
C PHE A 665 -4.18 20.19 -14.66
N VAL A 666 -4.85 21.01 -13.87
CA VAL A 666 -4.58 22.44 -13.71
C VAL A 666 -4.32 22.77 -12.25
N HIS A 667 -3.49 23.80 -12.06
CA HIS A 667 -3.16 24.33 -10.75
C HIS A 667 -4.27 25.22 -10.19
N THR A 668 -4.19 25.45 -8.89
CA THR A 668 -5.02 26.41 -8.16
C THR A 668 -4.15 27.20 -7.19
N GLY A 669 -4.69 28.29 -6.66
CA GLY A 669 -3.98 29.18 -5.75
C GLY A 669 -3.13 30.22 -6.46
N ARG A 670 -2.75 31.26 -5.72
CA ARG A 670 -1.84 32.29 -6.20
C ARG A 670 -0.44 31.70 -6.35
N LEU A 671 0.16 31.85 -7.53
CA LEU A 671 1.51 31.38 -7.80
C LEU A 671 2.55 32.38 -7.31
N LEU A 672 3.47 31.94 -6.45
CA LEU A 672 4.76 32.56 -6.21
C LEU A 672 5.83 31.75 -6.93
N HIS A 673 6.25 32.20 -8.12
CA HIS A 673 7.32 31.55 -8.88
C HIS A 673 8.65 32.22 -8.57
N MET A 674 9.59 31.46 -8.01
CA MET A 674 10.96 31.90 -7.78
C MET A 674 11.83 31.40 -8.93
N ARG A 675 12.54 32.30 -9.63
CA ARG A 675 13.59 31.93 -10.59
C ARG A 675 14.92 32.51 -10.16
N ASN A 676 15.95 31.67 -10.05
CA ASN A 676 17.26 32.04 -9.52
C ASN A 676 17.17 32.77 -8.16
N GLY A 677 16.15 32.43 -7.35
CA GLY A 677 15.92 33.10 -6.07
C GLY A 677 15.37 34.51 -6.12
N VAL A 678 14.87 34.97 -7.27
CA VAL A 678 14.14 36.23 -7.45
C VAL A 678 12.67 35.91 -7.74
N GLN A 679 11.76 36.70 -7.17
CA GLN A 679 10.33 36.58 -7.45
C GLN A 679 10.06 37.01 -8.89
N ILE A 680 9.36 36.17 -9.63
CA ILE A 680 8.71 36.58 -10.87
C ILE A 680 7.23 36.80 -10.52
N GLU A 681 6.75 38.03 -10.65
CA GLU A 681 5.35 38.36 -10.39
C GLU A 681 4.43 37.61 -11.36
N SER A 682 3.45 36.91 -10.79
CA SER A 682 2.20 36.58 -11.48
C SER A 682 1.06 37.10 -10.62
N LEU A 683 0.57 38.30 -10.96
CA LEU A 683 -0.62 38.91 -10.35
C LEU A 683 -1.84 37.99 -10.52
N ALA A 684 -2.58 37.77 -9.44
CA ALA A 684 -3.79 36.98 -9.38
C ALA A 684 -5.08 37.84 -9.43
N LEU A 685 -6.16 37.20 -9.91
CA LEU A 685 -7.60 37.46 -9.71
C LEU A 685 -8.28 38.62 -10.48
N GLY A 686 -9.19 38.24 -11.40
CA GLY A 686 -10.19 39.12 -12.02
C GLY A 686 -11.55 38.42 -12.15
N HIS A 687 -12.61 39.10 -11.71
CA HIS A 687 -13.98 38.63 -11.46
C HIS A 687 -14.93 38.64 -12.67
N SER A 688 -16.04 37.89 -12.48
CA SER A 688 -17.40 38.02 -13.03
C SER A 688 -17.69 37.54 -14.46
N ALA A 689 -18.59 36.55 -14.50
CA ALA A 689 -19.35 36.12 -15.65
C ALA A 689 -20.29 37.22 -16.17
N THR A 690 -20.30 37.45 -17.48
CA THR A 690 -21.50 37.59 -18.32
C THR A 690 -21.07 37.55 -19.80
N ASP A 691 -21.86 36.81 -20.58
CA ASP A 691 -22.01 36.81 -22.04
C ASP A 691 -21.04 36.01 -22.93
N GLU A 692 -21.69 35.27 -23.82
CA GLU A 692 -21.19 34.39 -24.86
C GLU A 692 -20.25 35.13 -25.83
N VAL A 693 -18.94 34.86 -25.77
CA VAL A 693 -18.01 35.16 -26.87
C VAL A 693 -16.94 34.07 -26.94
N GLU A 694 -16.68 33.60 -28.17
CA GLU A 694 -15.67 32.58 -28.51
C GLU A 694 -14.26 32.91 -27.98
N PRO A 695 -13.42 31.89 -27.67
CA PRO A 695 -12.13 32.13 -27.05
C PRO A 695 -11.08 32.53 -28.09
N SER A 696 -10.88 33.83 -28.25
CA SER A 696 -9.69 34.39 -28.90
C SER A 696 -8.89 35.25 -27.91
N GLY A 697 -7.74 34.75 -27.46
CA GLY A 697 -6.61 35.56 -26.99
C GLY A 697 -6.51 35.91 -25.49
N GLU A 698 -5.63 35.17 -24.81
CA GLU A 698 -4.69 35.60 -23.74
C GLU A 698 -5.18 36.07 -22.36
N ALA A 699 -5.14 35.12 -21.40
CA ALA A 699 -4.67 35.37 -20.03
C ALA A 699 -3.51 34.40 -19.75
N VAL A 700 -2.27 34.84 -19.98
CA VAL A 700 -1.03 34.09 -19.76
C VAL A 700 -0.55 34.37 -18.33
N ASN A 701 -0.17 33.33 -17.55
CA ASN A 701 1.06 33.32 -16.72
C ASN A 701 1.24 32.12 -15.77
N ASP A 702 0.26 31.21 -15.61
CA ASP A 702 0.54 29.90 -14.97
C ASP A 702 0.91 28.89 -16.07
N PRO A 703 2.17 28.41 -16.14
CA PRO A 703 2.57 27.49 -17.20
C PRO A 703 1.70 26.22 -17.15
N PRO A 704 1.18 25.75 -18.31
CA PRO A 704 0.37 24.55 -18.34
C PRO A 704 1.21 23.35 -17.88
N THR A 705 0.52 22.33 -17.35
CA THR A 705 1.14 21.03 -17.14
C THR A 705 1.69 20.49 -18.46
N MET A 706 2.74 19.66 -18.36
CA MET A 706 3.35 19.08 -19.54
C MET A 706 2.33 18.24 -20.32
N SER A 707 2.49 18.17 -21.64
CA SER A 707 1.66 17.33 -22.51
C SER A 707 1.78 15.84 -22.14
N GLU A 708 0.74 15.05 -22.40
CA GLU A 708 0.75 13.59 -22.18
C GLU A 708 1.92 12.89 -22.87
N GLU A 709 2.28 13.29 -24.09
CA GLU A 709 3.42 12.73 -24.83
C GLU A 709 4.76 12.98 -24.11
N LYS A 710 5.02 14.23 -23.71
CA LYS A 710 6.20 14.59 -22.92
C LYS A 710 6.24 13.87 -21.58
N PHE A 711 5.09 13.67 -20.93
CA PHE A 711 5.01 12.94 -19.68
C PHE A 711 5.29 11.45 -19.85
N GLY A 712 4.75 10.81 -20.89
CA GLY A 712 5.09 9.43 -21.25
C GLY A 712 6.58 9.26 -21.50
N THR A 713 7.17 10.18 -22.28
CA THR A 713 8.61 10.22 -22.54
C THR A 713 9.42 10.38 -21.25
N LEU A 714 9.00 11.26 -20.34
CA LEU A 714 9.63 11.44 -19.03
C LEU A 714 9.55 10.16 -18.19
N GLN A 715 8.39 9.51 -18.13
CA GLN A 715 8.24 8.24 -17.42
C GLN A 715 9.16 7.16 -17.99
N ASP A 716 9.27 7.08 -19.32
CA ASP A 716 10.14 6.10 -19.97
C ASP A 716 11.62 6.40 -19.71
N GLN A 717 12.04 7.66 -19.78
CA GLN A 717 13.40 8.08 -19.43
C GLN A 717 13.75 7.72 -17.98
N LEU A 718 12.83 7.94 -17.04
CA LEU A 718 13.02 7.59 -15.63
C LEU A 718 13.08 6.07 -15.42
N ARG A 719 12.25 5.29 -16.12
CA ARG A 719 12.29 3.82 -16.10
C ARG A 719 13.63 3.28 -16.63
N VAL A 720 14.12 3.83 -17.73
CA VAL A 720 15.42 3.48 -18.32
C VAL A 720 16.56 3.87 -17.39
N ALA A 721 16.53 5.09 -16.84
CA ALA A 721 17.55 5.55 -15.90
C ALA A 721 17.63 4.65 -14.65
N LYS A 722 16.48 4.29 -14.07
CA LYS A 722 16.38 3.37 -12.93
C LYS A 722 16.87 1.96 -13.26
N ALA A 723 16.84 1.56 -14.53
CA ALA A 723 17.39 0.28 -14.99
C ALA A 723 18.91 0.32 -15.24
N MET A 724 19.49 1.52 -15.45
CA MET A 724 20.91 1.71 -15.79
C MET A 724 21.81 2.07 -14.60
N THR A 725 21.28 2.50 -13.44
CA THR A 725 22.09 2.82 -12.26
C THR A 725 22.70 1.54 -11.64
N PRO A 726 24.03 1.36 -11.60
CA PRO A 726 24.65 0.18 -10.99
C PRO A 726 24.58 0.26 -9.46
N THR A 727 24.24 -0.85 -8.80
CA THR A 727 24.50 -1.04 -7.36
C THR A 727 25.99 -1.29 -7.16
N THR A 728 26.77 -0.25 -6.87
CA THR A 728 28.19 -0.39 -6.49
C THR A 728 28.42 -0.01 -5.05
N ASP A 729 28.85 -1.00 -4.26
CA ASP A 729 29.48 -0.86 -2.95
C ASP A 729 30.88 -0.25 -3.11
N ILE A 730 30.99 1.08 -3.17
CA ILE A 730 32.24 1.78 -2.81
C ILE A 730 31.85 3.03 -2.03
N ALA A 731 32.17 3.02 -0.74
CA ALA A 731 32.09 4.18 0.13
C ALA A 731 33.08 5.26 -0.37
N GLU A 732 32.56 6.37 -0.89
CA GLU A 732 32.98 7.75 -0.56
C GLU A 732 32.23 8.84 -1.35
N GLU A 733 31.43 8.50 -2.37
CA GLU A 733 30.45 9.43 -2.98
C GLU A 733 29.12 8.71 -3.15
N GLY A 734 28.01 9.34 -2.74
CA GLY A 734 26.68 8.71 -2.66
C GLY A 734 26.16 8.15 -3.99
N PRO A 735 25.08 7.35 -3.96
CA PRO A 735 24.48 6.82 -5.19
C PRO A 735 24.19 7.99 -6.13
N LEU A 736 24.49 7.83 -7.42
CA LEU A 736 24.05 8.75 -8.47
C LEU A 736 22.52 8.82 -8.41
N HIS A 737 22.01 9.75 -7.60
CA HIS A 737 20.60 10.04 -7.49
C HIS A 737 20.11 10.48 -8.89
N ALA A 738 18.88 10.12 -9.24
CA ALA A 738 18.22 10.59 -10.47
C ALA A 738 18.30 12.12 -10.68
N GLU A 739 18.62 12.86 -9.61
CA GLU A 739 19.05 14.26 -9.56
C GLU A 739 20.13 14.68 -10.55
N GLY A 740 20.98 13.76 -11.02
CA GLY A 740 22.02 14.03 -12.03
C GLY A 740 21.53 13.95 -13.47
N LEU A 741 20.39 13.31 -13.73
CA LEU A 741 19.87 13.08 -15.09
C LEU A 741 19.03 14.25 -15.62
N LEU A 742 18.33 14.97 -14.73
CA LEU A 742 17.46 16.09 -15.09
C LEU A 742 17.66 17.23 -14.06
N PRO A 743 18.20 18.40 -14.47
CA PRO A 743 18.41 19.54 -13.58
C PRO A 743 17.15 19.94 -12.78
N SER A 744 15.97 19.80 -13.37
CA SER A 744 14.66 20.11 -12.77
C SER A 744 14.30 19.27 -11.55
N PHE A 745 14.94 18.12 -11.31
CA PHE A 745 14.74 17.33 -10.07
C PHE A 745 15.41 18.00 -8.87
N ARG A 746 16.50 18.74 -9.11
CA ARG A 746 17.20 19.45 -8.04
C ARG A 746 16.36 20.60 -7.53
N ASP A 747 15.61 21.25 -8.41
CA ASP A 747 14.74 22.38 -8.09
C ASP A 747 13.60 22.01 -7.13
N HIS A 748 13.25 20.71 -7.07
CA HIS A 748 12.22 20.16 -6.19
C HIS A 748 12.68 19.93 -4.72
N LYS A 749 13.94 20.22 -4.36
CA LYS A 749 14.42 19.99 -2.97
C LYS A 749 13.96 21.10 -2.02
N MET A 750 13.49 20.72 -0.82
CA MET A 750 12.96 21.69 0.14
C MET A 750 13.95 22.77 0.60
N ALA A 751 15.24 22.42 0.68
CA ALA A 751 16.30 23.38 0.94
C ALA A 751 16.34 24.55 -0.07
N ASN A 752 15.97 24.31 -1.34
CA ASN A 752 15.96 25.34 -2.37
C ASN A 752 14.79 26.31 -2.19
N TYR A 753 13.60 25.82 -1.84
CA TYR A 753 12.47 26.70 -1.52
C TYR A 753 12.74 27.55 -0.29
N ILE A 754 13.29 26.96 0.77
CA ILE A 754 13.66 27.68 2.00
C ILE A 754 14.72 28.75 1.67
N ALA A 755 15.76 28.42 0.90
CA ALA A 755 16.77 29.38 0.48
C ALA A 755 16.19 30.51 -0.40
N GLY A 756 15.26 30.20 -1.30
CA GLY A 756 14.56 31.17 -2.15
C GLY A 756 13.73 32.15 -1.33
N LEU A 757 12.87 31.64 -0.45
CA LEU A 757 12.02 32.44 0.43
C LEU A 757 12.85 33.32 1.38
N LYS A 758 13.95 32.77 1.93
CA LYS A 758 14.89 33.55 2.74
C LYS A 758 15.48 34.74 2.00
N ARG A 759 15.82 34.58 0.71
CA ARG A 759 16.31 35.69 -0.12
C ARG A 759 15.22 36.74 -0.33
N LEU A 760 13.98 36.33 -0.59
CA LEU A 760 12.85 37.24 -0.75
C LEU A 760 12.60 38.06 0.52
N MET A 761 12.59 37.42 1.70
CA MET A 761 12.43 38.10 2.99
C MET A 761 13.55 39.10 3.31
N ARG A 762 14.76 38.87 2.81
CA ARG A 762 15.89 39.81 2.95
C ARG A 762 15.81 40.96 1.95
N GLY A 763 15.25 40.72 0.76
CA GLY A 763 15.04 41.74 -0.28
C GLY A 763 13.93 42.73 0.06
N THR A 764 12.87 42.30 0.75
CA THR A 764 11.76 43.18 1.20
C THR A 764 12.13 44.07 2.38
N ASN A 765 13.09 43.69 3.22
CA ASN A 765 13.58 44.48 4.36
C ASN A 765 14.69 45.49 4.00
N GLY A 766 14.99 45.66 2.71
CA GLY A 766 16.06 46.52 2.19
C GLY A 766 15.61 47.72 1.35
N GLN A 767 14.32 48.10 1.39
CA GLN A 767 13.81 49.33 0.77
C GLN A 767 13.43 50.38 1.81
#